data_AF-A0A014M448-F1
#
_entry.id   AF-A0A014M448-F1
#
_cell.length_a   1.000
_cell.length_b   1.000
_cell.length_c   1.000
_cell.angle_alpha   90.00
_cell.angle_beta   90.00
_cell.angle_gamma   90.00
#
_symmetry.space_group_name_H-M   'P 1'
#
loop_
_entity.id
_entity.type
_entity.pdbx_description
1 polymer ?
#
loop_
_entity_poly.entity_id
_entity_poly.type
_entity_poly.pdbx_seq_one_letter_code
_entity_poly.pdbx_strand_id
1 'polypeptide(L)'
;MSGRLFRDRRDAGRVLAGRLEHYRGRPDALVLALPRGGVPVAYEVATALDAELDVLLVRKLGVPGRDEVAMGAIASGGVVVLNEDVIRGLNISPEAVRQVAEREGRELLRRQRMYRGDRPMPDIEDRTVILVDDGLATGASVRAAIQALRRTRPGRVVVAVPAAPESTCQELSTMVDEVICATTPTPFYAVGASYWDFAQTTDEEVRDLLRAASRVPPVPPAAEAATDAVLIRGEALAVEDGVPQGDALLNLVGDAHFVLIGEASHGTHAFYAARARMTRRLIEERGFCAVAAEADWPDAYRVNRYVRGRGDDATAEESLRGFERFPTWMWRNTAVLEFVGWLRDHNDPLSDGAKAGFYGLDVYSMYRSIDEVIGYLERVDPTAAARARERYACLERQDGDDGQVYGFQAAFGAGPTCEDEIVEQLRDMQRHALEYARRDGLLAEDDLFYAQRNAIVVRNAAAYYRSMFSGRVSSWNLRDRHMVDTLDALAEHLGKQRGEPAKIVVWEHNSHLGDARATESAMRGELNVGQLVREGHPDDCRLLGFTTYTGTVTAADDWGSPAARKRVRPALAESVEELFHEAGEKEFLLDFGHAPLARERLTSALLERAIGVIYRPDTERQSHYFLARVADQFDAVIHIDETRAVEPLERAAGWERGEAPGTYPFTV
;
A
#
# COMPACT_ATOMS: atom_id res chain seq x y z
N MET A 1 12.27 5.16 -10.26
CA MET A 1 12.06 6.54 -9.78
C MET A 1 11.51 6.44 -8.36
N SER A 2 11.99 7.30 -7.45
CA SER A 2 12.08 7.08 -5.99
C SER A 2 10.74 7.01 -5.26
N GLY A 3 10.51 5.96 -4.46
CA GLY A 3 9.42 5.86 -3.48
C GLY A 3 9.63 6.84 -2.33
N ARG A 4 9.02 8.02 -2.45
CA ARG A 4 9.11 9.14 -1.50
C ARG A 4 7.78 9.23 -0.75
N LEU A 5 7.83 9.15 0.57
CA LEU A 5 6.64 9.11 1.41
C LEU A 5 6.23 10.48 1.94
N PHE A 6 7.20 11.25 2.42
CA PHE A 6 6.95 12.55 3.01
C PHE A 6 7.07 13.65 1.98
N ARG A 7 6.13 14.60 1.97
CA ARG A 7 6.22 15.76 1.08
C ARG A 7 7.46 16.60 1.40
N ASP A 8 7.65 16.91 2.68
CA ASP A 8 8.72 17.75 3.21
C ASP A 8 9.00 17.38 4.69
N ARG A 9 9.92 18.09 5.36
CA ARG A 9 10.25 17.82 6.77
C ARG A 9 9.11 18.12 7.74
N ARG A 10 8.23 19.08 7.44
CA ARG A 10 7.08 19.38 8.30
C ARG A 10 6.03 18.29 8.19
N ASP A 11 5.78 17.80 6.98
CA ASP A 11 4.92 16.66 6.74
C ASP A 11 5.39 15.43 7.53
N ALA A 12 6.68 15.11 7.43
CA ALA A 12 7.29 14.06 8.25
C ALA A 12 7.16 14.30 9.77
N GLY A 13 7.26 15.56 10.21
CA GLY A 13 7.04 15.97 11.60
C GLY A 13 5.62 15.73 12.08
N ARG A 14 4.60 16.02 11.26
CA ARG A 14 3.19 15.74 11.57
C ARG A 14 2.92 14.24 11.70
N VAL A 15 3.43 13.44 10.77
CA VAL A 15 3.32 11.97 10.84
C VAL A 15 4.01 11.42 12.09
N LEU A 16 5.17 11.95 12.44
CA LEU A 16 5.91 11.53 13.62
C LEU A 16 5.23 11.96 14.93
N ALA A 17 4.63 13.14 14.95
CA ALA A 17 3.91 13.69 16.09
C ALA A 17 2.74 12.81 16.50
N GLY A 18 2.00 12.29 15.51
CA GLY A 18 0.90 11.38 15.78
C GLY A 18 1.33 10.10 16.52
N ARG A 19 2.46 9.51 16.11
CA ARG A 19 3.04 8.35 16.82
C ARG A 19 3.49 8.66 18.25
N LEU A 20 3.64 9.93 18.61
CA LEU A 20 4.03 10.41 19.93
C LEU A 20 2.85 10.93 20.76
N GLU A 21 1.61 10.83 20.28
CA GLU A 21 0.42 11.45 20.89
C GLU A 21 0.24 11.12 22.38
N HIS A 22 0.66 9.93 22.80
CA HIS A 22 0.63 9.51 24.20
C HIS A 22 1.54 10.32 25.16
N TYR A 23 2.37 11.23 24.64
CA TYR A 23 3.15 12.21 25.39
C TYR A 23 2.47 13.59 25.49
N ARG A 24 1.34 13.82 24.82
CA ARG A 24 0.68 15.14 24.76
C ARG A 24 0.32 15.66 26.16
N GLY A 25 0.59 16.94 26.40
CA GLY A 25 0.24 17.66 27.63
C GLY A 25 1.03 17.22 28.86
N ARG A 26 2.08 16.39 28.70
CA ARG A 26 2.95 16.01 29.81
C ARG A 26 3.86 17.17 30.21
N PRO A 27 3.82 17.62 31.47
CA PRO A 27 4.63 18.76 31.91
C PRO A 27 6.13 18.45 31.95
N ASP A 28 6.51 17.18 32.00
CA ASP A 28 7.91 16.73 32.00
C ASP A 28 8.48 16.50 30.58
N ALA A 29 7.65 16.58 29.53
CA ALA A 29 8.11 16.35 28.16
C ALA A 29 8.98 17.51 27.64
N LEU A 30 10.11 17.15 27.03
CA LEU A 30 11.05 18.07 26.38
C LEU A 30 11.42 17.53 25.00
N VAL A 31 11.10 18.27 23.94
CA VAL A 31 11.51 17.94 22.58
C VAL A 31 12.86 18.59 22.29
N LEU A 32 13.87 17.78 22.01
CA LEU A 32 15.20 18.23 21.60
C LEU A 32 15.46 17.88 20.14
N ALA A 33 15.61 18.89 19.30
CA ALA A 33 15.93 18.70 17.90
C ALA A 33 17.44 18.58 17.66
N LEU A 34 17.87 17.70 16.76
CA LEU A 34 19.21 17.69 16.19
C LEU A 34 19.27 18.61 14.96
N PRO A 35 19.98 19.75 15.02
CA PRO A 35 20.02 20.68 13.91
C PRO A 35 20.95 20.22 12.78
N ARG A 36 20.68 20.62 11.52
CA ARG A 36 19.61 21.56 11.12
C ARG A 36 18.30 20.89 10.77
N GLY A 37 18.37 19.74 10.09
CA GLY A 37 17.22 19.07 9.50
C GLY A 37 16.18 18.61 10.53
N GLY A 38 16.58 18.19 11.73
CA GLY A 38 15.64 17.78 12.77
C GLY A 38 14.75 18.89 13.31
N VAL A 39 15.09 20.18 13.13
CA VAL A 39 14.34 21.30 13.74
C VAL A 39 12.94 21.47 13.14
N PRO A 40 12.73 21.50 11.81
CA PRO A 40 11.39 21.49 11.22
C PRO A 40 10.52 20.30 11.66
N VAL A 41 11.10 19.11 11.79
CA VAL A 41 10.38 17.91 12.26
C VAL A 41 9.98 18.07 13.72
N ALA A 42 10.93 18.44 14.57
CA ALA A 42 10.74 18.63 16.00
C ALA A 42 9.76 19.76 16.33
N TYR A 43 9.69 20.80 15.50
CA TYR A 43 8.73 21.88 15.66
C TYR A 43 7.28 21.39 15.59
N GLU A 44 6.96 20.56 14.58
CA GLU A 44 5.62 20.00 14.43
C GLU A 44 5.31 19.02 15.58
N VAL A 45 6.29 18.20 15.98
CA VAL A 45 6.18 17.31 17.16
C VAL A 45 5.91 18.10 18.43
N ALA A 46 6.72 19.10 18.76
CA ALA A 46 6.56 19.88 19.98
C ALA A 46 5.23 20.66 20.01
N THR A 47 4.81 21.20 18.87
CA THR A 47 3.53 21.91 18.73
C THR A 47 2.34 20.99 18.99
N ALA A 48 2.35 19.78 18.42
CA ALA A 48 1.28 18.81 18.61
C ALA A 48 1.21 18.30 20.05
N LEU A 49 2.36 18.06 20.69
CA LEU A 49 2.43 17.52 22.05
C LEU A 49 2.23 18.57 23.16
N ASP A 50 2.14 19.86 22.82
CA ASP A 50 2.19 20.98 23.78
C ASP A 50 3.43 20.88 24.68
N ALA A 51 4.58 20.59 24.06
CA ALA A 51 5.86 20.34 24.76
C ALA A 51 6.88 21.44 24.46
N GLU A 52 7.81 21.65 25.40
CA GLU A 52 8.92 22.58 25.20
C GLU A 52 9.83 22.10 24.05
N LEU A 53 10.18 23.00 23.13
CA LEU A 53 11.14 22.74 22.05
C LEU A 53 12.47 23.45 22.30
N ASP A 54 13.56 22.71 22.24
CA ASP A 54 14.91 23.28 22.13
C ASP A 54 15.80 22.44 21.19
N VAL A 55 17.06 22.83 21.04
CA VAL A 55 18.05 22.14 20.19
C VAL A 55 19.16 21.51 21.03
N LEU A 56 19.58 20.32 20.63
CA LEU A 56 20.78 19.68 21.13
C LEU A 56 21.84 19.66 20.04
N LEU A 57 22.84 20.54 20.13
CA LEU A 57 23.94 20.53 19.18
C LEU A 57 24.92 19.42 19.52
N VAL A 58 25.27 18.62 18.53
CA VAL A 58 26.23 17.53 18.66
C VAL A 58 27.25 17.60 17.53
N ARG A 59 28.53 17.40 17.85
CA ARG A 59 29.63 17.30 16.89
C ARG A 59 30.39 16.01 17.13
N LYS A 60 30.65 15.26 16.07
CA LYS A 60 31.53 14.08 16.11
C LYS A 60 32.99 14.55 16.20
N LEU A 61 33.79 13.83 16.99
CA LEU A 61 35.24 13.97 17.03
C LEU A 61 35.82 12.93 16.07
N GLY A 62 36.22 13.37 14.88
CA GLY A 62 36.87 12.50 13.89
C GLY A 62 38.29 12.14 14.29
N VAL A 63 38.74 10.93 13.92
CA VAL A 63 40.15 10.52 14.06
C VAL A 63 41.00 11.40 13.15
N PRO A 64 42.09 12.01 13.63
CA PRO A 64 42.97 12.81 12.78
C PRO A 64 43.44 12.06 11.52
N GLY A 65 43.16 12.63 10.34
CA GLY A 65 43.49 12.04 9.04
C GLY A 65 42.51 10.96 8.56
N ARG A 66 41.44 10.67 9.32
CA ARG A 66 40.33 9.77 8.97
C ARG A 66 39.02 10.31 9.53
N ASP A 67 38.57 11.43 9.00
CA ASP A 67 37.42 12.18 9.54
C ASP A 67 36.11 11.36 9.55
N GLU A 68 36.02 10.33 8.70
CA GLU A 68 34.90 9.38 8.63
C GLU A 68 34.78 8.47 9.87
N VAL A 69 35.89 8.24 10.58
CA VAL A 69 35.96 7.40 11.78
C VAL A 69 35.84 8.28 13.01
N ALA A 70 34.79 8.10 13.81
CA ALA A 70 34.59 8.88 15.03
C ALA A 70 35.31 8.24 16.23
N MET A 71 36.22 8.99 16.87
CA MET A 71 36.84 8.63 18.15
C MET A 71 36.06 9.15 19.36
N GLY A 72 35.02 9.95 19.14
CA GLY A 72 34.17 10.48 20.18
C GLY A 72 33.15 11.47 19.65
N ALA A 73 32.49 12.18 20.55
CA ALA A 73 31.59 13.27 20.24
C ALA A 73 31.54 14.29 21.38
N ILE A 74 31.09 15.50 21.03
CA ILE A 74 30.81 16.58 21.98
C ILE A 74 29.38 17.07 21.77
N ALA A 75 28.74 17.50 22.85
CA ALA A 75 27.40 18.04 22.81
C ALA A 75 27.30 19.35 23.61
N SER A 76 26.21 20.09 23.37
CA SER A 76 25.83 21.23 24.20
C SER A 76 25.78 20.87 25.68
N GLY A 77 26.20 21.80 26.54
CA GLY A 77 26.39 21.56 27.98
C GLY A 77 27.80 21.09 28.38
N GLY A 78 28.75 21.06 27.43
CA GLY A 78 30.15 20.74 27.71
C GLY A 78 30.43 19.24 27.85
N VAL A 79 29.50 18.39 27.42
CA VAL A 79 29.63 16.94 27.50
C VAL A 79 30.56 16.44 26.40
N VAL A 80 31.61 15.72 26.79
CA VAL A 80 32.56 15.04 25.89
C VAL A 80 32.50 13.54 26.13
N VAL A 81 32.23 12.78 25.07
CA VAL A 81 32.18 11.31 25.09
C VAL A 81 33.27 10.78 24.17
N LEU A 82 34.11 9.88 24.67
CA LEU A 82 35.24 9.31 23.94
C LEU A 82 35.04 7.80 23.78
N ASN A 83 35.44 7.28 22.63
CA ASN A 83 35.51 5.85 22.36
C ASN A 83 36.94 5.37 22.67
N GLU A 84 37.12 4.86 23.88
CA GLU A 84 38.42 4.41 24.39
C GLU A 84 39.01 3.26 23.56
N ASP A 85 38.18 2.41 22.96
CA ASP A 85 38.67 1.28 22.15
C ASP A 85 39.25 1.76 20.82
N VAL A 86 38.63 2.76 20.18
CA VAL A 86 39.17 3.40 18.96
C VAL A 86 40.45 4.17 19.26
N ILE A 87 40.45 4.93 20.35
CA ILE A 87 41.62 5.71 20.79
C ILE A 87 42.81 4.79 21.06
N ARG A 88 42.58 3.70 21.80
CA ARG A 88 43.63 2.73 22.15
C ARG A 88 44.06 1.89 20.95
N GLY A 89 43.11 1.44 20.13
CA GLY A 89 43.36 0.60 18.95
C GLY A 89 44.12 1.33 17.83
N LEU A 90 43.92 2.64 17.70
CA LEU A 90 44.64 3.48 16.72
C LEU A 90 45.80 4.27 17.33
N ASN A 91 46.11 4.03 18.62
CA ASN A 91 47.17 4.68 19.38
C ASN A 91 47.14 6.23 19.27
N ILE A 92 45.93 6.80 19.39
CA ILE A 92 45.69 8.23 19.28
C ILE A 92 46.19 8.93 20.55
N SER A 93 47.05 9.93 20.41
CA SER A 93 47.58 10.63 21.57
C SER A 93 46.49 11.46 22.27
N PRO A 94 46.51 11.59 23.61
CA PRO A 94 45.58 12.47 24.34
C PRO A 94 45.62 13.93 23.85
N GLU A 95 46.78 14.38 23.35
CA GLU A 95 46.95 15.70 22.75
C GLU A 95 46.14 15.84 21.46
N ALA A 96 46.19 14.84 20.58
CA ALA A 96 45.43 14.85 19.34
C ALA A 96 43.92 14.84 19.59
N VAL A 97 43.46 14.07 20.59
CA VAL A 97 42.04 14.08 21.02
C VAL A 97 41.63 15.47 21.49
N ARG A 98 42.46 16.12 22.32
CA ARG A 98 42.18 17.46 22.86
C ARG A 98 42.09 18.50 21.75
N GLN A 99 43.01 18.50 20.79
CA GLN A 99 43.02 19.44 19.67
C GLN A 99 41.75 19.33 18.81
N VAL A 100 41.31 18.10 18.53
CA VAL A 100 40.05 17.88 17.81
C VAL A 100 38.87 18.34 18.65
N ALA A 101 38.80 17.97 19.93
CA ALA A 101 37.72 18.39 20.83
C ALA A 101 37.61 19.92 20.98
N GLU A 102 38.73 20.64 21.07
CA GLU A 102 38.75 22.10 21.15
C GLU A 102 38.29 22.77 19.85
N ARG A 103 38.69 22.23 18.69
CA ARG A 103 38.26 22.74 17.38
C ARG A 103 36.76 22.55 17.20
N GLU A 104 36.27 21.33 17.44
CA GLU A 104 34.86 21.01 17.32
C GLU A 104 34.03 21.77 18.38
N GLY A 105 34.57 21.98 19.57
CA GLY A 105 33.94 22.72 20.66
C GLY A 105 33.73 24.20 20.34
N ARG A 106 34.71 24.84 19.69
CA ARG A 106 34.56 26.22 19.20
C ARG A 106 33.43 26.36 18.19
N GLU A 107 33.32 25.42 17.25
CA GLU A 107 32.23 25.43 16.27
C GLU A 107 30.87 25.14 16.92
N LEU A 108 30.82 24.20 17.87
CA LEU A 108 29.62 23.91 18.66
C LEU A 108 29.11 25.15 19.39
N LEU A 109 30.00 25.87 20.08
CA LEU A 109 29.67 27.12 20.78
C LEU A 109 29.19 28.22 19.83
N ARG A 110 29.82 28.35 18.65
CA ARG A 110 29.41 29.32 17.62
C ARG A 110 27.96 29.07 17.18
N ARG A 111 27.62 27.82 16.85
CA ARG A 111 26.26 27.44 16.44
C ARG A 111 25.26 27.53 17.59
N GLN A 112 25.67 27.16 18.80
CA GLN A 112 24.82 27.28 19.99
C GLN A 112 24.41 28.74 20.20
N ARG A 113 25.35 29.70 20.13
CA ARG A 113 25.03 31.14 20.20
C ARG A 113 24.15 31.60 19.05
N MET A 114 24.34 31.07 17.85
CA MET A 114 23.53 31.42 16.68
C MET A 114 22.05 31.03 16.85
N TYR A 115 21.77 29.85 17.40
CA TYR A 115 20.39 29.36 17.54
C TYR A 115 19.74 29.80 18.86
N ARG A 116 20.49 29.80 19.97
CA ARG A 116 19.95 29.98 21.32
C ARG A 116 20.26 31.36 21.92
N GLY A 117 21.15 32.13 21.30
CA GLY A 117 21.66 33.36 21.89
C GLY A 117 22.35 33.07 23.23
N ASP A 118 21.95 33.83 24.26
CA ASP A 118 22.45 33.69 25.63
C ASP A 118 21.52 32.83 26.53
N ARG A 119 20.54 32.13 25.95
CA ARG A 119 19.64 31.27 26.73
C ARG A 119 20.40 30.10 27.38
N PRO A 120 20.18 29.83 28.68
CA PRO A 120 20.74 28.64 29.33
C PRO A 120 20.15 27.36 28.72
N MET A 121 20.86 26.23 28.81
CA MET A 121 20.29 24.91 28.45
C MET A 121 18.98 24.67 29.23
N PRO A 122 17.98 24.02 28.60
CA PRO A 122 16.78 23.61 29.33
C PRO A 122 17.19 22.65 30.44
N ASP A 123 16.41 22.63 31.52
CA ASP A 123 16.57 21.60 32.53
C ASP A 123 16.16 20.26 31.94
N ILE A 124 17.02 19.25 32.11
CA ILE A 124 16.89 17.90 31.56
C ILE A 124 16.73 16.86 32.68
N GLU A 125 17.17 17.17 33.90
CA GLU A 125 17.17 16.19 34.99
C GLU A 125 15.74 15.68 35.26
N ASP A 126 15.58 14.37 35.37
CA ASP A 126 14.30 13.67 35.61
C ASP A 126 13.18 13.91 34.56
N ARG A 127 13.45 14.58 33.43
CA ARG A 127 12.47 14.81 32.35
C ARG A 127 12.41 13.69 31.32
N THR A 128 11.29 13.62 30.60
CA THR A 128 11.13 12.80 29.39
C THR A 128 11.66 13.58 28.18
N VAL A 129 12.83 13.18 27.67
CA VAL A 129 13.46 13.83 26.52
C VAL A 129 13.13 13.09 25.24
N ILE A 130 12.45 13.77 24.30
CA ILE A 130 12.15 13.27 22.95
C ILE A 130 13.18 13.88 21.99
N LEU A 131 14.17 13.08 21.59
CA LEU A 131 15.23 13.47 20.68
C LEU A 131 14.79 13.25 19.22
N VAL A 132 14.69 14.33 18.45
CA VAL A 132 14.15 14.33 17.08
C VAL A 132 15.21 14.68 16.04
N ASP A 133 15.23 13.93 14.93
CA ASP A 133 16.04 14.21 13.73
C ASP A 133 15.20 14.03 12.45
N ASP A 134 15.67 14.50 11.29
CA ASP A 134 14.98 14.32 10.00
C ASP A 134 15.15 12.92 9.37
N GLY A 135 15.89 12.05 10.03
CA GLY A 135 16.03 10.65 9.70
C GLY A 135 17.40 10.11 10.08
N LEU A 136 17.55 8.79 10.04
CA LEU A 136 18.80 8.14 10.40
C LEU A 136 19.33 7.35 9.23
N ALA A 137 20.54 7.65 8.78
CA ALA A 137 21.26 6.76 7.89
C ALA A 137 22.05 5.71 8.69
N THR A 138 22.95 6.17 9.56
CA THR A 138 23.77 5.29 10.42
C THR A 138 23.46 5.47 11.91
N GLY A 139 22.67 6.47 12.29
CA GLY A 139 22.39 6.80 13.68
C GLY A 139 23.54 7.44 14.45
N ALA A 140 24.69 7.74 13.82
CA ALA A 140 25.89 8.19 14.54
C ALA A 140 25.70 9.49 15.34
N SER A 141 24.99 10.49 14.77
CA SER A 141 24.70 11.75 15.46
C SER A 141 23.76 11.55 16.64
N VAL A 142 22.72 10.73 16.47
CA VAL A 142 21.79 10.36 17.55
C VAL A 142 22.47 9.57 18.65
N ARG A 143 23.36 8.61 18.33
CA ARG A 143 24.13 7.89 19.36
C ARG A 143 24.98 8.83 20.21
N ALA A 144 25.65 9.78 19.57
CA ALA A 144 26.42 10.81 20.27
C ALA A 144 25.52 11.69 21.15
N ALA A 145 24.32 12.06 20.67
CA ALA A 145 23.33 12.80 21.43
C ALA A 145 22.83 12.03 22.66
N ILE A 146 22.48 10.74 22.51
CA ILE A 146 22.04 9.87 23.61
C ILE A 146 23.13 9.75 24.67
N GLN A 147 24.38 9.52 24.26
CA GLN A 147 25.50 9.42 25.20
C GLN A 147 25.72 10.73 25.98
N ALA A 148 25.50 11.89 25.34
CA ALA A 148 25.57 13.16 26.02
C ALA A 148 24.41 13.37 27.00
N LEU A 149 23.18 13.09 26.56
CA LEU A 149 21.97 13.19 27.38
C LEU A 149 22.03 12.31 28.63
N ARG A 150 22.55 11.08 28.53
CA ARG A 150 22.67 10.21 29.71
C ARG A 150 23.54 10.80 30.83
N ARG A 151 24.44 11.76 30.53
CA ARG A 151 25.21 12.46 31.58
C ARG A 151 24.43 13.53 32.33
N THR A 152 23.32 13.99 31.77
CA THR A 152 22.42 14.97 32.40
C THR A 152 21.25 14.33 33.15
N ARG A 153 21.26 12.99 33.31
CA ARG A 153 20.27 12.21 34.09
C ARG A 153 18.80 12.50 33.73
N PRO A 154 18.38 12.37 32.46
CA PRO A 154 16.97 12.42 32.10
C PRO A 154 16.22 11.25 32.73
N GLY A 155 14.94 11.44 33.03
CA GLY A 155 14.06 10.37 33.51
C GLY A 155 13.75 9.35 32.43
N ARG A 156 13.61 9.79 31.18
CA ARG A 156 13.47 8.96 29.99
C ARG A 156 14.12 9.60 28.76
N VAL A 157 14.63 8.77 27.85
CA VAL A 157 15.11 9.17 26.53
C VAL A 157 14.31 8.42 25.47
N VAL A 158 13.65 9.17 24.60
CA VAL A 158 12.91 8.69 23.44
C VAL A 158 13.62 9.19 22.18
N VAL A 159 13.85 8.34 21.20
CA VAL A 159 14.32 8.76 19.88
C VAL A 159 13.15 8.72 18.92
N ALA A 160 12.87 9.83 18.25
CA ALA A 160 11.80 9.91 17.27
C ALA A 160 12.31 10.41 15.92
N VAL A 161 12.15 9.60 14.87
CA VAL A 161 12.66 9.93 13.53
C VAL A 161 11.68 9.53 12.43
N PRO A 162 11.59 10.26 11.31
CA PRO A 162 10.67 9.87 10.24
C PRO A 162 11.09 8.62 9.48
N ALA A 163 12.38 8.49 9.11
CA ALA A 163 12.87 7.35 8.33
C ALA A 163 14.23 6.86 8.80
N ALA A 164 14.40 5.54 8.94
CA ALA A 164 15.66 4.91 9.32
C ALA A 164 15.74 3.43 8.88
N PRO A 165 16.93 2.83 8.70
CA PRO A 165 17.04 1.38 8.58
C PRO A 165 16.52 0.68 9.83
N GLU A 166 15.83 -0.46 9.65
CA GLU A 166 15.34 -1.26 10.77
C GLU A 166 16.48 -1.68 11.71
N SER A 167 17.63 -2.09 11.15
CA SER A 167 18.83 -2.44 11.92
C SER A 167 19.32 -1.30 12.82
N THR A 168 19.27 -0.05 12.34
CA THR A 168 19.66 1.11 13.13
C THR A 168 18.66 1.37 14.26
N CYS A 169 17.36 1.16 14.02
CA CYS A 169 16.34 1.29 15.07
C CYS A 169 16.52 0.24 16.16
N GLN A 170 16.78 -1.02 15.77
CA GLN A 170 17.05 -2.12 16.69
C GLN A 170 18.31 -1.85 17.55
N GLU A 171 19.41 -1.40 16.93
CA GLU A 171 20.62 -1.00 17.67
C GLU A 171 20.31 0.09 18.70
N LEU A 172 19.61 1.16 18.29
CA LEU A 172 19.29 2.28 19.18
C LEU A 172 18.35 1.89 20.31
N SER A 173 17.43 0.94 20.09
CA SER A 173 16.50 0.47 21.13
C SER A 173 17.21 -0.12 22.36
N THR A 174 18.46 -0.57 22.20
CA THR A 174 19.28 -1.03 23.34
C THR A 174 19.87 0.11 24.18
N MET A 175 19.80 1.35 23.68
CA MET A 175 20.43 2.54 24.25
C MET A 175 19.44 3.58 24.80
N VAL A 176 18.14 3.41 24.59
CA VAL A 176 17.11 4.37 24.99
C VAL A 176 15.87 3.65 25.51
N ASP A 177 14.96 4.38 26.12
CA ASP A 177 13.72 3.80 26.66
C ASP A 177 12.73 3.46 25.54
N GLU A 178 12.78 4.20 24.44
CA GLU A 178 11.88 4.02 23.30
C GLU A 178 12.48 4.57 21.99
N VAL A 179 12.24 3.86 20.88
CA VAL A 179 12.55 4.33 19.52
C VAL A 179 11.27 4.34 18.70
N ILE A 180 10.89 5.51 18.21
CA ILE A 180 9.74 5.71 17.33
C ILE A 180 10.28 6.09 15.95
N CYS A 181 10.07 5.21 14.99
CA CYS A 181 10.40 5.45 13.59
C CYS A 181 9.11 5.46 12.76
N ALA A 182 8.89 6.48 11.92
CA ALA A 182 7.67 6.52 11.09
C ALA A 182 7.71 5.47 9.97
N THR A 183 8.86 5.25 9.32
CA THR A 183 9.02 4.20 8.31
C THR A 183 10.44 3.63 8.26
N THR A 184 10.55 2.33 7.97
CA THR A 184 11.83 1.62 7.85
C THR A 184 12.03 1.05 6.45
N PRO A 185 12.36 1.88 5.44
CA PRO A 185 12.42 1.44 4.06
C PRO A 185 13.55 0.45 3.82
N THR A 186 13.28 -0.56 3.00
CA THR A 186 14.25 -1.61 2.63
C THR A 186 14.22 -1.83 1.12
N PRO A 187 15.35 -1.65 0.40
CA PRO A 187 16.66 -1.19 0.90
C PRO A 187 16.69 0.29 1.29
N PHE A 188 17.39 0.63 2.38
CA PHE A 188 17.60 2.02 2.78
C PHE A 188 18.77 2.63 2.00
N TYR A 189 18.50 3.66 1.21
CA TYR A 189 19.54 4.37 0.44
C TYR A 189 20.07 5.61 1.16
N ALA A 190 19.18 6.55 1.48
CA ALA A 190 19.51 7.81 2.15
C ALA A 190 18.26 8.39 2.81
N VAL A 191 18.45 9.24 3.83
CA VAL A 191 17.35 9.94 4.51
C VAL A 191 16.48 10.71 3.49
N GLY A 192 17.10 11.50 2.63
CA GLY A 192 16.42 12.31 1.61
C GLY A 192 15.62 11.52 0.58
N ALA A 193 15.84 10.20 0.44
CA ALA A 193 15.05 9.37 -0.48
C ALA A 193 13.59 9.20 -0.02
N SER A 194 13.32 9.42 1.27
CA SER A 194 11.97 9.36 1.83
C SER A 194 11.16 10.65 1.62
N TYR A 195 11.78 11.69 1.03
CA TYR A 195 11.21 13.04 0.92
C TYR A 195 11.06 13.49 -0.54
N TRP A 196 9.94 14.12 -0.88
CA TRP A 196 9.77 14.82 -2.16
C TRP A 196 10.59 16.09 -2.24
N ASP A 197 10.51 16.92 -1.20
CA ASP A 197 11.38 18.06 -0.98
C ASP A 197 12.30 17.80 0.23
N PHE A 198 13.59 17.66 -0.07
CA PHE A 198 14.65 17.54 0.94
C PHE A 198 15.65 18.70 0.86
N ALA A 199 15.18 19.89 0.47
CA ALA A 199 16.00 21.10 0.45
C ALA A 199 16.72 21.33 1.78
N GLN A 200 17.92 21.88 1.74
CA GLN A 200 18.73 22.05 2.94
C GLN A 200 18.10 23.09 3.87
N THR A 201 17.73 22.67 5.10
CA THR A 201 17.25 23.58 6.14
C THR A 201 18.31 24.63 6.46
N THR A 202 17.91 25.91 6.39
CA THR A 202 18.82 27.05 6.59
C THR A 202 18.94 27.41 8.08
N ASP A 203 20.01 28.12 8.45
CA ASP A 203 20.16 28.64 9.81
C ASP A 203 19.11 29.70 10.16
N GLU A 204 18.53 30.36 9.16
CA GLU A 204 17.43 31.30 9.34
C GLU A 204 16.14 30.57 9.68
N GLU A 205 15.80 29.54 8.92
CA GLU A 205 14.64 28.68 9.19
C GLU A 205 14.69 28.05 10.59
N VAL A 206 15.86 27.56 11.02
CA VAL A 206 16.06 27.04 12.39
C VAL A 206 15.73 28.10 13.43
N ARG A 207 16.23 29.34 13.27
CA ARG A 207 15.98 30.43 14.23
C ARG A 207 14.51 30.84 14.25
N ASP A 208 13.85 30.87 13.10
CA ASP A 208 12.45 31.27 13.02
C ASP A 208 11.53 30.24 13.66
N LEU A 209 11.77 28.94 13.45
CA LEU A 209 11.03 27.87 14.11
C LEU A 209 11.23 27.88 15.64
N LEU A 210 12.47 28.05 16.12
CA LEU A 210 12.73 28.13 17.57
C LEU A 210 12.10 29.37 18.20
N ARG A 211 12.06 30.50 17.49
CA ARG A 211 11.36 31.71 17.94
C ARG A 211 9.85 31.52 17.95
N ALA A 212 9.29 30.87 16.93
CA ALA A 212 7.87 30.56 16.85
C ALA A 212 7.44 29.66 18.02
N ALA A 213 8.23 28.63 18.34
CA ALA A 213 7.96 27.73 19.47
C ALA A 213 8.14 28.41 20.85
N SER A 214 9.04 29.39 20.96
CA SER A 214 9.29 30.10 22.23
C SER A 214 8.27 31.20 22.54
N ARG A 215 7.56 31.70 21.52
CA ARG A 215 6.40 32.56 21.73
C ARG A 215 5.26 31.64 22.06
N VAL A 216 4.90 31.46 23.34
CA VAL A 216 3.61 30.86 23.71
C VAL A 216 2.55 31.71 23.00
N PRO A 217 1.91 31.25 21.90
CA PRO A 217 0.66 31.87 21.55
C PRO A 217 -0.29 31.42 22.66
N PRO A 218 -1.18 32.28 23.20
CA PRO A 218 -2.41 31.71 23.70
C PRO A 218 -2.95 30.86 22.56
N VAL A 219 -3.14 29.55 22.78
CA VAL A 219 -4.06 28.79 21.94
C VAL A 219 -5.31 29.66 21.91
N PRO A 220 -5.71 30.24 20.76
CA PRO A 220 -7.00 30.89 20.68
C PRO A 220 -8.00 29.84 21.19
N PRO A 221 -8.91 30.15 22.13
CA PRO A 221 -9.96 29.19 22.46
C PRO A 221 -10.59 28.83 21.13
N ALA A 222 -10.55 27.53 20.76
CA ALA A 222 -10.88 27.00 19.44
C ALA A 222 -11.99 27.81 18.76
N ALA A 223 -11.61 28.86 18.06
CA ALA A 223 -12.50 29.72 17.31
C ALA A 223 -12.34 29.24 15.89
N GLU A 224 -13.03 28.14 15.60
CA GLU A 224 -13.46 27.68 14.29
C GLU A 224 -12.48 27.96 13.13
N ALA A 225 -11.21 27.58 13.28
CA ALA A 225 -10.56 26.97 12.12
C ALA A 225 -11.32 25.66 11.91
N ALA A 226 -12.04 25.53 10.79
CA ALA A 226 -12.74 24.29 10.47
C ALA A 226 -11.76 23.12 10.68
N THR A 227 -12.10 22.16 11.54
CA THR A 227 -11.31 20.94 11.69
C THR A 227 -11.20 20.27 10.32
N ASP A 228 -10.16 19.46 10.09
CA ASP A 228 -10.01 18.77 8.80
C ASP A 228 -11.29 17.98 8.44
N ALA A 229 -11.99 17.42 9.44
CA ALA A 229 -13.31 16.81 9.32
C ALA A 229 -14.42 17.77 8.81
N VAL A 230 -14.46 19.02 9.29
CA VAL A 230 -15.43 20.03 8.82
C VAL A 230 -15.14 20.43 7.37
N LEU A 231 -13.86 20.55 6.99
CA LEU A 231 -13.46 20.83 5.62
C LEU A 231 -13.88 19.70 4.67
N ILE A 232 -13.61 18.45 5.07
CA ILE A 232 -14.03 17.26 4.34
C ILE A 232 -15.54 17.22 4.17
N ARG A 233 -16.30 17.41 5.24
CA ARG A 233 -17.78 17.46 5.17
C ARG A 233 -18.27 18.54 4.20
N GLY A 234 -17.59 19.70 4.15
CA GLY A 234 -17.96 20.80 3.27
C GLY A 234 -17.80 20.52 1.77
N GLU A 235 -16.93 19.59 1.39
CA GLU A 235 -16.65 19.20 0.00
C GLU A 235 -17.15 17.78 -0.35
N ALA A 236 -17.77 17.09 0.60
CA ALA A 236 -18.33 15.76 0.44
C ALA A 236 -19.55 15.76 -0.49
N LEU A 237 -19.55 14.87 -1.49
CA LEU A 237 -20.68 14.62 -2.37
C LEU A 237 -21.54 13.48 -1.83
N ALA A 238 -22.86 13.61 -2.02
CA ALA A 238 -23.83 12.63 -1.55
C ALA A 238 -23.66 11.26 -2.23
N VAL A 239 -23.74 10.22 -1.41
CA VAL A 239 -23.67 8.81 -1.80
C VAL A 239 -24.88 8.10 -1.20
N GLU A 240 -25.41 7.09 -1.90
CA GLU A 240 -26.42 6.19 -1.36
C GLU A 240 -25.98 4.74 -1.58
N ASP A 241 -25.89 4.00 -0.49
CA ASP A 241 -25.36 2.63 -0.43
C ASP A 241 -24.00 2.49 -1.16
N GLY A 242 -23.11 3.46 -1.03
CA GLY A 242 -21.81 3.46 -1.71
C GLY A 242 -21.84 3.85 -3.20
N VAL A 243 -22.96 4.29 -3.77
CA VAL A 243 -23.05 4.80 -5.16
C VAL A 243 -23.21 6.33 -5.16
N PRO A 244 -22.34 7.09 -5.89
CA PRO A 244 -22.50 8.53 -6.03
C PRO A 244 -23.85 8.92 -6.67
N GLN A 245 -24.51 9.91 -6.07
CA GLN A 245 -25.82 10.39 -6.52
C GLN A 245 -25.72 11.22 -7.82
N GLY A 246 -26.80 11.19 -8.61
CA GLY A 246 -26.88 11.94 -9.87
C GLY A 246 -25.77 11.59 -10.86
N ASP A 247 -25.18 12.62 -11.46
CA ASP A 247 -24.12 12.49 -12.48
C ASP A 247 -22.70 12.51 -11.90
N ALA A 248 -22.52 12.53 -10.57
CA ALA A 248 -21.21 12.65 -9.94
C ALA A 248 -20.22 11.56 -10.42
N LEU A 249 -20.65 10.30 -10.48
CA LEU A 249 -19.85 9.20 -11.03
C LEU A 249 -19.47 9.44 -12.49
N LEU A 250 -20.43 9.89 -13.31
CA LEU A 250 -20.22 10.05 -14.74
C LEU A 250 -19.33 11.25 -15.07
N ASN A 251 -19.41 12.30 -14.26
CA ASN A 251 -18.55 13.48 -14.35
C ASN A 251 -17.11 13.14 -13.93
N LEU A 252 -16.94 12.34 -12.88
CA LEU A 252 -15.63 11.83 -12.46
C LEU A 252 -14.99 10.98 -13.57
N VAL A 253 -15.77 10.07 -14.16
CA VAL A 253 -15.30 9.19 -15.25
C VAL A 253 -14.95 9.98 -16.52
N GLY A 254 -15.80 10.92 -16.92
CA GLY A 254 -15.60 11.69 -18.15
C GLY A 254 -15.45 10.77 -19.37
N ASP A 255 -14.39 10.98 -20.15
CA ASP A 255 -14.09 10.23 -21.37
C ASP A 255 -13.13 9.05 -21.16
N ALA A 256 -12.73 8.77 -19.92
CA ALA A 256 -11.74 7.72 -19.61
C ALA A 256 -12.19 6.33 -20.11
N HIS A 257 -11.27 5.59 -20.71
CA HIS A 257 -11.49 4.21 -21.12
C HIS A 257 -11.29 3.22 -19.98
N PHE A 258 -10.47 3.55 -18.99
CA PHE A 258 -10.21 2.68 -17.84
C PHE A 258 -10.79 3.27 -16.56
N VAL A 259 -11.72 2.57 -15.92
CA VAL A 259 -12.26 2.99 -14.62
C VAL A 259 -11.94 1.90 -13.61
N LEU A 260 -10.97 2.20 -12.76
CA LEU A 260 -10.47 1.34 -11.71
C LEU A 260 -11.30 1.61 -10.45
N ILE A 261 -12.07 0.61 -10.00
CA ILE A 261 -12.88 0.69 -8.78
C ILE A 261 -12.36 -0.30 -7.73
N GLY A 262 -11.76 0.28 -6.68
CA GLY A 262 -11.15 -0.41 -5.56
C GLY A 262 -12.11 -1.03 -4.57
N GLU A 263 -11.55 -1.71 -3.58
CA GLU A 263 -12.21 -2.03 -2.32
C GLU A 263 -11.17 -2.03 -1.18
N ALA A 264 -11.53 -1.50 0.00
CA ALA A 264 -10.65 -1.56 1.18
C ALA A 264 -10.63 -2.95 1.85
N SER A 265 -11.51 -3.86 1.41
CA SER A 265 -11.46 -5.24 1.84
C SER A 265 -12.12 -6.22 0.87
N HIS A 266 -11.58 -7.43 0.76
CA HIS A 266 -12.18 -8.51 -0.05
C HIS A 266 -13.46 -9.13 0.53
N GLY A 267 -13.84 -8.75 1.74
CA GLY A 267 -14.90 -9.42 2.50
C GLY A 267 -16.13 -8.57 2.81
N THR A 268 -16.32 -7.42 2.16
CA THR A 268 -17.32 -6.42 2.55
C THR A 268 -18.41 -6.24 1.50
N HIS A 269 -19.66 -6.50 1.88
CA HIS A 269 -20.82 -6.48 0.99
C HIS A 269 -21.02 -5.12 0.30
N ALA A 270 -20.91 -4.03 1.06
CA ALA A 270 -21.17 -2.69 0.55
C ALA A 270 -20.25 -2.34 -0.63
N PHE A 271 -18.98 -2.75 -0.57
CA PHE A 271 -18.02 -2.53 -1.65
C PHE A 271 -18.40 -3.30 -2.92
N TYR A 272 -18.71 -4.59 -2.81
CA TYR A 272 -19.17 -5.39 -3.96
C TYR A 272 -20.48 -4.84 -4.56
N ALA A 273 -21.46 -4.49 -3.73
CA ALA A 273 -22.75 -3.98 -4.19
C ALA A 273 -22.63 -2.60 -4.86
N ALA A 274 -21.79 -1.72 -4.31
CA ALA A 274 -21.49 -0.41 -4.89
C ALA A 274 -20.75 -0.56 -6.23
N ARG A 275 -19.69 -1.38 -6.28
CA ARG A 275 -18.95 -1.70 -7.51
C ARG A 275 -19.89 -2.22 -8.60
N ALA A 276 -20.71 -3.21 -8.26
CA ALA A 276 -21.71 -3.76 -9.17
C ALA A 276 -22.63 -2.67 -9.74
N ARG A 277 -23.27 -1.86 -8.89
CA ARG A 277 -24.22 -0.82 -9.35
C ARG A 277 -23.55 0.29 -10.16
N MET A 278 -22.36 0.75 -9.76
CA MET A 278 -21.59 1.73 -10.54
C MET A 278 -21.24 1.16 -11.91
N THR A 279 -20.79 -0.09 -11.97
CA THR A 279 -20.48 -0.78 -13.22
C THR A 279 -21.71 -0.95 -14.12
N ARG A 280 -22.88 -1.27 -13.56
CA ARG A 280 -24.15 -1.30 -14.33
C ARG A 280 -24.40 0.02 -15.04
N ARG A 281 -24.30 1.14 -14.31
CA ARG A 281 -24.43 2.50 -14.87
C ARG A 281 -23.39 2.79 -15.94
N LEU A 282 -22.14 2.41 -15.74
CA LEU A 282 -21.08 2.63 -16.73
C LEU A 282 -21.31 1.84 -18.02
N ILE A 283 -21.81 0.61 -17.93
CA ILE A 283 -22.18 -0.20 -19.09
C ILE A 283 -23.35 0.45 -19.83
N GLU A 284 -24.43 0.77 -19.11
CA GLU A 284 -25.68 1.30 -19.69
C GLU A 284 -25.54 2.73 -20.24
N GLU A 285 -24.80 3.60 -19.55
CA GLU A 285 -24.78 5.05 -19.81
C GLU A 285 -23.49 5.56 -20.45
N ARG A 286 -22.40 4.77 -20.45
CA ARG A 286 -21.08 5.20 -20.95
C ARG A 286 -20.40 4.20 -21.89
N GLY A 287 -21.07 3.10 -22.23
CA GLY A 287 -20.60 2.14 -23.23
C GLY A 287 -19.42 1.29 -22.77
N PHE A 288 -19.25 1.11 -21.46
CA PHE A 288 -18.29 0.14 -20.93
C PHE A 288 -18.67 -1.27 -21.38
N CYS A 289 -17.71 -2.00 -21.92
CA CYS A 289 -17.94 -3.31 -22.55
C CYS A 289 -17.26 -4.47 -21.80
N ALA A 290 -16.52 -4.18 -20.72
CA ALA A 290 -15.88 -5.22 -19.94
C ALA A 290 -15.75 -4.85 -18.47
N VAL A 291 -15.82 -5.88 -17.64
CA VAL A 291 -15.37 -5.86 -16.25
C VAL A 291 -14.18 -6.79 -16.14
N ALA A 292 -13.02 -6.26 -15.76
CA ALA A 292 -11.81 -7.03 -15.53
C ALA A 292 -11.51 -7.07 -14.04
N ALA A 293 -11.59 -8.25 -13.43
CA ALA A 293 -11.48 -8.44 -11.99
C ALA A 293 -10.13 -9.04 -11.59
N GLU A 294 -9.72 -8.83 -10.32
CA GLU A 294 -8.64 -9.53 -9.61
C GLU A 294 -8.98 -11.02 -9.41
N ALA A 295 -9.28 -11.70 -10.51
CA ALA A 295 -9.82 -13.03 -10.59
C ALA A 295 -8.95 -13.86 -11.53
N ASP A 296 -8.91 -15.16 -11.27
CA ASP A 296 -8.24 -16.12 -12.14
C ASP A 296 -8.81 -16.07 -13.56
N TRP A 297 -7.92 -15.98 -14.55
CA TRP A 297 -8.28 -15.91 -15.96
C TRP A 297 -9.27 -17.01 -16.43
N PRO A 298 -9.02 -18.32 -16.22
CA PRO A 298 -9.91 -19.38 -16.70
C PRO A 298 -11.25 -19.40 -15.96
N ASP A 299 -11.27 -19.05 -14.68
CA ASP A 299 -12.49 -19.07 -13.86
C ASP A 299 -13.44 -17.94 -14.25
N ALA A 300 -12.89 -16.74 -14.43
CA ALA A 300 -13.64 -15.62 -14.98
C ALA A 300 -14.08 -15.87 -16.42
N TYR A 301 -13.30 -16.61 -17.23
CA TYR A 301 -13.72 -16.98 -18.59
C TYR A 301 -14.96 -17.88 -18.60
N ARG A 302 -15.12 -18.78 -17.63
CA ARG A 302 -16.35 -19.56 -17.47
C ARG A 302 -17.57 -18.65 -17.25
N VAL A 303 -17.44 -17.66 -16.37
CA VAL A 303 -18.48 -16.62 -16.15
C VAL A 303 -18.73 -15.83 -17.42
N ASN A 304 -17.67 -15.44 -18.14
CA ASN A 304 -17.79 -14.69 -19.39
C ASN A 304 -18.62 -15.44 -20.44
N ARG A 305 -18.38 -16.75 -20.59
CA ARG A 305 -19.14 -17.59 -21.51
C ARG A 305 -20.62 -17.57 -21.12
N TYR A 306 -20.94 -17.80 -19.85
CA TYR A 306 -22.32 -17.73 -19.35
C TYR A 306 -22.98 -16.38 -19.67
N VAL A 307 -22.39 -15.25 -19.26
CA VAL A 307 -23.02 -13.93 -19.46
C VAL A 307 -23.15 -13.56 -20.92
N ARG A 308 -22.32 -14.09 -21.82
CA ARG A 308 -22.43 -13.88 -23.27
C ARG A 308 -23.34 -14.91 -23.98
N GLY A 309 -23.87 -15.90 -23.27
CA GLY A 309 -24.78 -16.91 -23.82
C GLY A 309 -24.07 -18.03 -24.54
N ARG A 310 -22.87 -18.36 -24.05
CA ARG A 310 -21.99 -19.40 -24.56
C ARG A 310 -21.73 -20.41 -23.43
N GLY A 311 -21.38 -21.63 -23.80
CA GLY A 311 -21.12 -22.72 -22.84
C GLY A 311 -22.39 -23.39 -22.32
N ASP A 312 -22.21 -24.22 -21.29
CA ASP A 312 -23.22 -25.20 -20.84
C ASP A 312 -23.84 -24.85 -19.47
N ASP A 313 -23.34 -23.82 -18.77
CA ASP A 313 -23.87 -23.40 -17.48
C ASP A 313 -25.25 -22.75 -17.68
N ALA A 314 -26.27 -23.22 -16.94
CA ALA A 314 -27.65 -22.76 -17.08
C ALA A 314 -27.98 -21.59 -16.15
N THR A 315 -27.20 -21.39 -15.10
CA THR A 315 -27.43 -20.37 -14.07
C THR A 315 -26.16 -19.60 -13.70
N ALA A 316 -26.33 -18.40 -13.15
CA ALA A 316 -25.22 -17.58 -12.66
C ALA A 316 -24.43 -18.32 -11.56
N GLU A 317 -25.11 -19.05 -10.67
CA GLU A 317 -24.47 -19.83 -9.60
C GLU A 317 -23.56 -20.93 -10.16
N GLU A 318 -24.01 -21.64 -11.20
CA GLU A 318 -23.23 -22.67 -11.89
C GLU A 318 -21.99 -22.07 -12.56
N SER A 319 -22.13 -20.92 -13.21
CA SER A 319 -21.00 -20.26 -13.88
C SER A 319 -19.89 -19.86 -12.91
N LEU A 320 -20.25 -19.54 -11.66
CA LEU A 320 -19.31 -19.18 -10.61
C LEU A 320 -18.58 -20.40 -10.03
N ARG A 321 -18.98 -21.64 -10.34
CA ARG A 321 -18.37 -22.87 -9.76
C ARG A 321 -16.93 -23.08 -10.18
N GLY A 322 -16.41 -22.30 -11.14
CA GLY A 322 -14.98 -22.26 -11.42
C GLY A 322 -14.14 -21.80 -10.22
N PHE A 323 -14.62 -20.85 -9.42
CA PHE A 323 -13.85 -20.26 -8.31
C PHE A 323 -13.75 -21.18 -7.08
N GLU A 324 -12.95 -22.24 -7.18
CA GLU A 324 -12.80 -23.29 -6.16
C GLU A 324 -11.61 -23.04 -5.22
N ARG A 325 -10.68 -22.17 -5.64
CA ARG A 325 -9.44 -21.90 -4.93
C ARG A 325 -9.67 -21.00 -3.74
N PHE A 326 -8.77 -21.09 -2.75
CA PHE A 326 -8.77 -20.15 -1.64
C PHE A 326 -8.44 -18.75 -2.16
N PRO A 327 -9.26 -17.73 -1.82
CA PRO A 327 -10.48 -17.77 -1.02
C PRO A 327 -11.73 -17.90 -1.88
N THR A 328 -12.58 -18.88 -1.57
CA THR A 328 -13.76 -19.17 -2.41
C THR A 328 -14.78 -18.03 -2.44
N TRP A 329 -14.95 -17.30 -1.34
CA TRP A 329 -16.00 -16.29 -1.19
C TRP A 329 -15.76 -14.98 -1.96
N MET A 330 -14.51 -14.73 -2.40
CA MET A 330 -14.14 -13.45 -3.03
C MET A 330 -14.98 -13.20 -4.29
N TRP A 331 -15.14 -14.23 -5.13
CA TRP A 331 -15.98 -14.16 -6.32
C TRP A 331 -17.24 -15.03 -6.21
N ARG A 332 -17.28 -16.01 -5.29
CA ARG A 332 -18.52 -16.77 -4.96
C ARG A 332 -19.25 -16.14 -3.79
N ASN A 333 -19.91 -15.02 -4.05
CA ASN A 333 -20.77 -14.36 -3.08
C ASN A 333 -22.06 -13.84 -3.69
N THR A 334 -23.00 -13.45 -2.83
CA THR A 334 -24.34 -12.99 -3.22
C THR A 334 -24.33 -11.74 -4.11
N ALA A 335 -23.41 -10.80 -3.90
CA ALA A 335 -23.35 -9.57 -4.69
C ALA A 335 -22.81 -9.83 -6.11
N VAL A 336 -21.78 -10.67 -6.24
CA VAL A 336 -21.26 -11.09 -7.55
C VAL A 336 -22.28 -11.96 -8.29
N LEU A 337 -22.97 -12.87 -7.58
CA LEU A 337 -24.06 -13.67 -8.16
C LEU A 337 -25.14 -12.79 -8.78
N GLU A 338 -25.60 -11.76 -8.05
CA GLU A 338 -26.60 -10.82 -8.56
C GLU A 338 -26.07 -10.02 -9.76
N PHE A 339 -24.81 -9.58 -9.73
CA PHE A 339 -24.19 -8.86 -10.84
C PHE A 339 -24.07 -9.73 -12.10
N VAL A 340 -23.62 -10.98 -11.98
CA VAL A 340 -23.50 -11.94 -13.09
C VAL A 340 -24.87 -12.26 -13.68
N GLY A 341 -25.90 -12.42 -12.84
CA GLY A 341 -27.29 -12.58 -13.28
C GLY A 341 -27.77 -11.37 -14.08
N TRP A 342 -27.58 -10.16 -13.55
CA TRP A 342 -27.94 -8.93 -14.26
C TRP A 342 -27.16 -8.78 -15.59
N LEU A 343 -25.87 -9.10 -15.62
CA LEU A 343 -25.04 -8.95 -16.82
C LEU A 343 -25.50 -9.90 -17.92
N ARG A 344 -25.93 -11.11 -17.55
CA ARG A 344 -26.58 -12.06 -18.46
C ARG A 344 -27.87 -11.46 -19.06
N ASP A 345 -28.76 -10.98 -18.20
CA ASP A 345 -30.05 -10.41 -18.60
C ASP A 345 -29.86 -9.17 -19.51
N HIS A 346 -28.87 -8.33 -19.19
CA HIS A 346 -28.50 -7.16 -20.00
C HIS A 346 -27.97 -7.56 -21.38
N ASN A 347 -27.19 -8.63 -21.46
CA ASN A 347 -26.56 -9.11 -22.69
C ASN A 347 -27.49 -9.90 -23.62
N ASP A 348 -28.48 -10.60 -23.09
CA ASP A 348 -29.39 -11.45 -23.87
C ASP A 348 -30.09 -10.75 -25.05
N PRO A 349 -30.58 -9.50 -24.94
CA PRO A 349 -31.15 -8.79 -26.07
C PRO A 349 -30.11 -8.24 -27.07
N LEU A 350 -28.81 -8.27 -26.75
CA LEU A 350 -27.75 -7.64 -27.54
C LEU A 350 -27.14 -8.60 -28.56
N SER A 351 -26.62 -8.04 -29.65
CA SER A 351 -25.79 -8.80 -30.60
C SER A 351 -24.42 -9.14 -29.99
N ASP A 352 -23.79 -10.21 -30.46
CA ASP A 352 -22.56 -10.75 -29.87
C ASP A 352 -21.40 -9.75 -29.73
N GLY A 353 -21.30 -8.77 -30.64
CA GLY A 353 -20.29 -7.70 -30.59
C GLY A 353 -20.64 -6.52 -29.68
N ALA A 354 -21.89 -6.41 -29.24
CA ALA A 354 -22.36 -5.36 -28.32
C ALA A 354 -22.43 -5.83 -26.86
N LYS A 355 -22.34 -7.14 -26.61
CA LYS A 355 -22.37 -7.72 -25.25
C LYS A 355 -21.17 -7.30 -24.43
N ALA A 356 -21.41 -6.97 -23.16
CA ALA A 356 -20.36 -6.76 -22.18
C ALA A 356 -19.86 -8.09 -21.60
N GLY A 357 -18.59 -8.17 -21.19
CA GLY A 357 -17.99 -9.39 -20.65
C GLY A 357 -17.43 -9.27 -19.23
N PHE A 358 -17.15 -10.41 -18.61
CA PHE A 358 -16.51 -10.53 -17.29
C PHE A 358 -15.19 -11.27 -17.44
N TYR A 359 -14.08 -10.67 -17.01
CA TYR A 359 -12.72 -11.14 -17.30
C TYR A 359 -11.89 -11.21 -16.03
N GLY A 360 -10.94 -12.14 -15.99
CA GLY A 360 -9.93 -12.21 -14.94
C GLY A 360 -8.67 -11.47 -15.36
N LEU A 361 -7.82 -11.13 -14.41
CA LEU A 361 -6.51 -10.52 -14.66
C LEU A 361 -5.37 -11.28 -13.97
N ASP A 362 -5.69 -12.11 -12.97
CA ASP A 362 -4.71 -12.64 -12.03
C ASP A 362 -3.91 -13.83 -12.58
N VAL A 363 -2.76 -14.09 -11.95
CA VAL A 363 -1.70 -14.99 -12.44
C VAL A 363 -1.76 -16.38 -11.83
N TYR A 364 -2.56 -16.60 -10.79
CA TYR A 364 -2.38 -17.75 -9.92
C TYR A 364 -2.79 -19.12 -10.50
N SER A 365 -3.72 -19.16 -11.46
CA SER A 365 -4.38 -20.38 -11.96
C SER A 365 -3.52 -21.26 -12.89
N MET A 366 -2.25 -21.54 -12.53
CA MET A 366 -1.29 -22.21 -13.42
C MET A 366 -1.81 -23.52 -14.00
N TYR A 367 -2.24 -24.45 -13.15
CA TYR A 367 -2.64 -25.80 -13.58
C TYR A 367 -3.97 -25.80 -14.34
N ARG A 368 -4.95 -24.97 -13.95
CA ARG A 368 -6.19 -24.82 -14.73
C ARG A 368 -5.93 -24.19 -16.09
N SER A 369 -5.01 -23.22 -16.18
CA SER A 369 -4.61 -22.64 -17.46
C SER A 369 -3.90 -23.65 -18.38
N ILE A 370 -3.15 -24.61 -17.83
CA ILE A 370 -2.63 -25.75 -18.62
C ILE A 370 -3.78 -26.55 -19.23
N ASP A 371 -4.79 -26.88 -18.43
CA ASP A 371 -5.96 -27.65 -18.90
C ASP A 371 -6.71 -26.92 -20.01
N GLU A 372 -6.91 -25.61 -19.87
CA GLU A 372 -7.57 -24.79 -20.90
C GLU A 372 -6.77 -24.75 -22.21
N VAL A 373 -5.43 -24.63 -22.14
CA VAL A 373 -4.58 -24.69 -23.34
C VAL A 373 -4.70 -26.04 -24.03
N ILE A 374 -4.61 -27.13 -23.27
CA ILE A 374 -4.68 -28.48 -23.83
C ILE A 374 -6.07 -28.75 -24.40
N GLY A 375 -7.13 -28.42 -23.67
CA GLY A 375 -8.52 -28.60 -24.09
C GLY A 375 -8.88 -27.78 -25.33
N TYR A 376 -8.34 -26.57 -25.48
CA TYR A 376 -8.45 -25.79 -26.71
C TYR A 376 -7.77 -26.52 -27.88
N LEU A 377 -6.50 -26.93 -27.69
CA LEU A 377 -5.73 -27.61 -28.73
C LEU A 377 -6.34 -28.97 -29.11
N GLU A 378 -6.96 -29.71 -28.19
CA GLU A 378 -7.65 -30.95 -28.51
C GLU A 378 -8.75 -30.76 -29.57
N ARG A 379 -9.43 -29.62 -29.54
CA ARG A 379 -10.48 -29.29 -30.52
C ARG A 379 -9.91 -28.83 -31.85
N VAL A 380 -8.86 -28.01 -31.82
CA VAL A 380 -8.35 -27.34 -33.05
C VAL A 380 -7.14 -28.02 -33.69
N ASP A 381 -6.27 -28.66 -32.92
CA ASP A 381 -5.06 -29.35 -33.39
C ASP A 381 -4.64 -30.45 -32.38
N PRO A 382 -5.23 -31.66 -32.49
CA PRO A 382 -4.94 -32.77 -31.59
C PRO A 382 -3.44 -33.16 -31.53
N THR A 383 -2.69 -32.88 -32.59
CA THR A 383 -1.24 -33.15 -32.62
C THR A 383 -0.50 -32.12 -31.77
N ALA A 384 -0.87 -30.84 -31.85
CA ALA A 384 -0.36 -29.81 -30.95
C ALA A 384 -0.76 -30.08 -29.50
N ALA A 385 -1.97 -30.60 -29.24
CA ALA A 385 -2.40 -30.99 -27.89
C ALA A 385 -1.50 -32.09 -27.29
N ALA A 386 -1.10 -33.08 -28.09
CA ALA A 386 -0.17 -34.11 -27.65
C ALA A 386 1.21 -33.53 -27.26
N ARG A 387 1.74 -32.60 -28.07
CA ARG A 387 3.00 -31.89 -27.74
C ARG A 387 2.87 -31.02 -26.49
N ALA A 388 1.73 -30.35 -26.30
CA ALA A 388 1.46 -29.53 -25.13
C ALA A 388 1.46 -30.36 -23.84
N ARG A 389 0.84 -31.55 -23.86
CA ARG A 389 0.88 -32.49 -22.72
C ARG A 389 2.30 -32.92 -22.39
N GLU A 390 3.11 -33.23 -23.39
CA GLU A 390 4.51 -33.62 -23.20
C GLU A 390 5.33 -32.49 -22.56
N ARG A 391 5.21 -31.26 -23.06
CA ARG A 391 5.92 -30.09 -22.53
C ARG A 391 5.50 -29.74 -21.11
N TYR A 392 4.21 -29.80 -20.80
CA TYR A 392 3.73 -29.51 -19.45
C TYR A 392 3.92 -30.66 -18.46
N ALA A 393 4.30 -31.86 -18.91
CA ALA A 393 4.45 -33.03 -18.04
C ALA A 393 5.51 -32.87 -16.94
N CYS A 394 6.48 -31.96 -17.11
CA CYS A 394 7.47 -31.69 -16.07
C CYS A 394 6.93 -30.86 -14.89
N LEU A 395 5.78 -30.19 -15.06
CA LEU A 395 5.06 -29.51 -13.99
C LEU A 395 4.22 -30.54 -13.22
N GLU A 396 4.86 -31.26 -12.31
CA GLU A 396 4.19 -32.26 -11.46
C GLU A 396 3.03 -31.60 -10.70
N ARG A 397 1.83 -32.18 -10.82
CA ARG A 397 0.61 -31.69 -10.15
C ARG A 397 0.52 -32.35 -8.79
N GLN A 398 0.28 -31.56 -7.75
CA GLN A 398 -0.12 -32.06 -6.44
C GLN A 398 -1.53 -31.60 -6.12
N ASP A 399 -2.37 -32.51 -5.65
CA ASP A 399 -3.77 -32.21 -5.35
C ASP A 399 -3.87 -31.10 -4.30
N GLY A 400 -4.56 -30.01 -4.65
CA GLY A 400 -4.73 -28.84 -3.78
C GLY A 400 -3.55 -27.86 -3.73
N ASP A 401 -2.50 -28.06 -4.53
CA ASP A 401 -1.42 -27.07 -4.73
C ASP A 401 -1.59 -26.34 -6.07
N ASP A 402 -1.46 -25.01 -6.03
CA ASP A 402 -1.62 -24.15 -7.20
C ASP A 402 -0.29 -23.80 -7.89
N GLY A 403 0.80 -24.44 -7.48
CA GLY A 403 2.14 -24.23 -8.00
C GLY A 403 3.17 -23.81 -6.94
N GLN A 404 2.78 -23.71 -5.66
CA GLN A 404 3.74 -23.38 -4.59
C GLN A 404 4.75 -24.50 -4.40
N VAL A 405 4.31 -25.76 -4.51
CA VAL A 405 5.21 -26.92 -4.42
C VAL A 405 6.20 -26.91 -5.59
N TYR A 406 5.72 -26.68 -6.81
CA TYR A 406 6.58 -26.48 -7.96
C TYR A 406 7.58 -25.33 -7.73
N GLY A 407 7.10 -24.18 -7.24
CA GLY A 407 7.92 -23.01 -6.96
C GLY A 407 9.04 -23.30 -5.97
N PHE A 408 8.71 -24.01 -4.89
CA PHE A 408 9.67 -24.46 -3.88
C PHE A 408 10.71 -25.41 -4.48
N GLN A 409 10.27 -26.46 -5.18
CA GLN A 409 11.18 -27.44 -5.78
C GLN A 409 12.14 -26.79 -6.79
N ALA A 410 11.61 -25.94 -7.69
CA ALA A 410 12.40 -25.27 -8.70
C ALA A 410 13.37 -24.23 -8.11
N ALA A 411 12.97 -23.49 -7.06
CA ALA A 411 13.83 -22.49 -6.43
C ALA A 411 15.04 -23.10 -5.69
N PHE A 412 14.89 -24.30 -5.12
CA PHE A 412 15.94 -24.99 -4.38
C PHE A 412 16.65 -26.09 -5.18
N GLY A 413 16.39 -26.20 -6.48
CA GLY A 413 17.03 -27.19 -7.36
C GLY A 413 16.62 -28.64 -7.08
N ALA A 414 15.48 -28.84 -6.42
CA ALA A 414 14.89 -30.14 -6.12
C ALA A 414 13.95 -30.66 -7.23
N GLY A 415 13.76 -29.89 -8.30
CA GLY A 415 12.98 -30.25 -9.48
C GLY A 415 13.37 -29.40 -10.70
N PRO A 416 12.89 -29.76 -11.92
CA PRO A 416 13.14 -28.98 -13.13
C PRO A 416 12.44 -27.61 -13.05
N THR A 417 13.01 -26.60 -13.70
CA THR A 417 12.35 -25.28 -13.80
C THR A 417 11.24 -25.27 -14.85
N CYS A 418 11.22 -26.22 -15.78
CA CYS A 418 10.23 -26.31 -16.87
C CYS A 418 10.14 -25.08 -17.79
N GLU A 419 11.10 -24.15 -17.69
CA GLU A 419 10.98 -22.83 -18.31
C GLU A 419 11.07 -22.92 -19.84
N ASP A 420 11.98 -23.75 -20.35
CA ASP A 420 12.18 -23.94 -21.78
C ASP A 420 10.93 -24.57 -22.41
N GLU A 421 10.36 -25.60 -21.77
CA GLU A 421 9.18 -26.31 -22.24
C GLU A 421 7.94 -25.39 -22.27
N ILE A 422 7.73 -24.58 -21.23
CA ILE A 422 6.62 -23.63 -21.16
C ILE A 422 6.77 -22.55 -22.24
N VAL A 423 7.98 -22.00 -22.41
CA VAL A 423 8.25 -20.97 -23.42
C VAL A 423 8.10 -21.54 -24.84
N GLU A 424 8.56 -22.76 -25.07
CA GLU A 424 8.35 -23.45 -26.34
C GLU A 424 6.87 -23.68 -26.64
N GLN A 425 6.07 -24.05 -25.64
CA GLN A 425 4.63 -24.23 -25.83
C GLN A 425 3.94 -22.92 -26.21
N LEU A 426 4.28 -21.81 -25.54
CA LEU A 426 3.76 -20.48 -25.88
C LEU A 426 4.18 -20.06 -27.30
N ARG A 427 5.45 -20.27 -27.67
CA ARG A 427 5.97 -19.99 -29.02
C ARG A 427 5.23 -20.82 -30.08
N ASP A 428 4.89 -22.07 -29.77
CA ASP A 428 4.17 -22.93 -30.70
C ASP A 428 2.76 -22.40 -31.00
N MET A 429 2.03 -21.98 -29.97
CA MET A 429 0.72 -21.35 -30.12
C MET A 429 0.79 -20.03 -30.90
N GLN A 430 1.82 -19.23 -30.67
CA GLN A 430 2.02 -17.97 -31.41
C GLN A 430 2.31 -18.22 -32.89
N ARG A 431 3.11 -19.23 -33.24
CA ARG A 431 3.43 -19.57 -34.64
C ARG A 431 2.19 -19.98 -35.44
N HIS A 432 1.25 -20.68 -34.80
CA HIS A 432 0.04 -21.20 -35.46
C HIS A 432 -1.18 -20.29 -35.28
N ALA A 433 -1.03 -19.13 -34.64
CA ALA A 433 -2.13 -18.23 -34.31
C ALA A 433 -3.01 -17.85 -35.52
N LEU A 434 -2.38 -17.48 -36.64
CA LEU A 434 -3.10 -17.13 -37.87
C LEU A 434 -3.85 -18.32 -38.48
N GLU A 435 -3.31 -19.53 -38.35
CA GLU A 435 -3.97 -20.73 -38.85
C GLU A 435 -5.20 -21.05 -38.01
N TYR A 436 -5.06 -20.99 -36.68
CA TYR A 436 -6.15 -21.29 -35.75
C TYR A 436 -7.27 -20.25 -35.82
N ALA A 437 -6.94 -18.96 -35.93
CA ALA A 437 -7.92 -17.87 -36.04
C ALA A 437 -8.79 -17.95 -37.31
N ARG A 438 -8.25 -18.47 -38.42
CA ARG A 438 -8.93 -18.50 -39.73
C ARG A 438 -10.01 -19.57 -39.87
N ARG A 439 -10.16 -20.49 -38.90
CA ARG A 439 -11.01 -21.66 -39.07
C ARG A 439 -12.50 -21.36 -38.92
N ASP A 440 -12.93 -20.54 -37.95
CA ASP A 440 -14.37 -20.30 -37.67
C ASP A 440 -14.77 -18.82 -37.38
N GLY A 441 -14.02 -17.83 -37.86
CA GLY A 441 -14.38 -16.39 -37.74
C GLY A 441 -14.18 -15.80 -36.34
N LEU A 442 -14.97 -14.78 -35.95
CA LEU A 442 -14.81 -14.03 -34.69
C LEU A 442 -14.84 -14.91 -33.42
N LEU A 443 -15.58 -16.02 -33.43
CA LEU A 443 -15.62 -16.98 -32.32
C LEU A 443 -14.28 -17.73 -32.17
N ALA A 444 -13.63 -18.08 -33.27
CA ALA A 444 -12.30 -18.70 -33.25
C ALA A 444 -11.22 -17.71 -32.79
N GLU A 445 -11.36 -16.42 -33.14
CA GLU A 445 -10.46 -15.37 -32.66
C GLU A 445 -10.58 -15.16 -31.14
N ASP A 446 -11.80 -15.15 -30.60
CA ASP A 446 -12.05 -15.12 -29.16
C ASP A 446 -11.40 -16.34 -28.48
N ASP A 447 -11.76 -17.56 -28.87
CA ASP A 447 -11.25 -18.78 -28.24
C ASP A 447 -9.72 -18.89 -28.29
N LEU A 448 -9.11 -18.50 -29.41
CA LEU A 448 -7.66 -18.43 -29.52
C LEU A 448 -7.05 -17.42 -28.56
N PHE A 449 -7.64 -16.22 -28.44
CA PHE A 449 -7.16 -15.19 -27.52
C PHE A 449 -7.17 -15.70 -26.08
N TYR A 450 -8.26 -16.33 -25.61
CA TYR A 450 -8.31 -16.90 -24.27
C TYR A 450 -7.30 -18.03 -24.06
N ALA A 451 -7.12 -18.91 -25.05
CA ALA A 451 -6.12 -19.99 -24.97
C ALA A 451 -4.69 -19.43 -24.91
N GLN A 452 -4.38 -18.41 -25.70
CA GLN A 452 -3.07 -17.74 -25.67
C GLN A 452 -2.82 -17.04 -24.33
N ARG A 453 -3.85 -16.38 -23.79
CA ARG A 453 -3.76 -15.76 -22.46
C ARG A 453 -3.53 -16.80 -21.37
N ASN A 454 -4.19 -17.96 -21.42
CA ASN A 454 -3.89 -19.07 -20.52
C ASN A 454 -2.43 -19.53 -20.63
N ALA A 455 -1.88 -19.68 -21.84
CA ALA A 455 -0.46 -20.04 -22.00
C ALA A 455 0.50 -18.98 -21.41
N ILE A 456 0.13 -17.70 -21.46
CA ILE A 456 0.87 -16.61 -20.80
C ILE A 456 0.73 -16.69 -19.26
N VAL A 457 -0.46 -17.01 -18.75
CA VAL A 457 -0.67 -17.28 -17.32
C VAL A 457 0.26 -18.40 -16.87
N VAL A 458 0.32 -19.54 -17.56
CA VAL A 458 1.23 -20.64 -17.20
C VAL A 458 2.69 -20.17 -17.09
N ARG A 459 3.18 -19.41 -18.08
CA ARG A 459 4.54 -18.86 -18.07
C ARG A 459 4.77 -17.92 -16.89
N ASN A 460 3.88 -16.96 -16.67
CA ASN A 460 4.04 -15.94 -15.63
C ASN A 460 3.83 -16.53 -14.23
N ALA A 461 2.90 -17.46 -14.07
CA ALA A 461 2.64 -18.18 -12.83
C ALA A 461 3.85 -19.01 -12.42
N ALA A 462 4.46 -19.73 -13.36
CA ALA A 462 5.69 -20.48 -13.10
C ALA A 462 6.81 -19.54 -12.59
N ALA A 463 7.00 -18.38 -13.22
CA ALA A 463 7.96 -17.39 -12.75
C ALA A 463 7.61 -16.81 -11.36
N TYR A 464 6.33 -16.52 -11.12
CA TYR A 464 5.79 -16.02 -9.86
C TYR A 464 6.07 -16.99 -8.70
N TYR A 465 5.70 -18.27 -8.85
CA TYR A 465 5.89 -19.26 -7.79
C TYR A 465 7.38 -19.53 -7.51
N ARG A 466 8.26 -19.49 -8.53
CA ARG A 466 9.72 -19.56 -8.31
C ARG A 466 10.25 -18.33 -7.56
N SER A 467 9.72 -17.13 -7.84
CA SER A 467 10.22 -15.91 -7.22
C SER A 467 9.84 -15.80 -5.74
N MET A 468 8.71 -16.40 -5.35
CA MET A 468 8.25 -16.48 -3.95
C MET A 468 9.31 -17.07 -3.00
N PHE A 469 10.15 -17.99 -3.47
CA PHE A 469 11.16 -18.67 -2.67
C PHE A 469 12.61 -18.24 -2.95
N SER A 470 12.87 -17.50 -4.03
CA SER A 470 14.23 -17.18 -4.48
C SER A 470 14.69 -15.74 -4.17
N GLY A 471 13.79 -14.86 -3.70
CA GLY A 471 14.10 -13.53 -3.16
C GLY A 471 14.73 -12.51 -4.14
N ARG A 472 14.98 -12.89 -5.40
CA ARG A 472 15.67 -12.04 -6.40
C ARG A 472 14.75 -11.06 -7.14
N VAL A 473 13.45 -11.37 -7.20
CA VAL A 473 12.42 -10.58 -7.89
C VAL A 473 11.20 -10.52 -6.99
N SER A 474 10.66 -9.32 -6.76
CA SER A 474 9.40 -9.15 -6.01
C SER A 474 8.27 -9.88 -6.75
N SER A 475 7.72 -10.93 -6.12
CA SER A 475 6.57 -11.69 -6.66
C SER A 475 5.36 -10.78 -6.85
N TRP A 476 5.21 -9.77 -5.99
CA TRP A 476 4.23 -8.70 -6.12
C TRP A 476 4.33 -7.99 -7.49
N ASN A 477 5.53 -7.54 -7.85
CA ASN A 477 5.75 -6.85 -9.12
C ASN A 477 5.50 -7.74 -10.35
N LEU A 478 5.73 -9.05 -10.24
CA LEU A 478 5.41 -9.98 -11.34
C LEU A 478 3.90 -10.13 -11.52
N ARG A 479 3.15 -10.22 -10.42
CA ARG A 479 1.69 -10.33 -10.43
C ARG A 479 1.06 -9.09 -11.03
N ASP A 480 1.37 -7.90 -10.53
CA ASP A 480 0.72 -6.66 -10.99
C ASP A 480 1.11 -6.30 -12.44
N ARG A 481 2.34 -6.59 -12.86
CA ARG A 481 2.72 -6.48 -14.28
C ARG A 481 1.93 -7.45 -15.15
N HIS A 482 1.71 -8.69 -14.70
CA HIS A 482 0.88 -9.64 -15.42
C HIS A 482 -0.56 -9.15 -15.56
N MET A 483 -1.15 -8.58 -14.50
CA MET A 483 -2.52 -8.05 -14.53
C MET A 483 -2.65 -6.92 -15.57
N VAL A 484 -1.70 -5.98 -15.60
CA VAL A 484 -1.71 -4.87 -16.58
C VAL A 484 -1.43 -5.37 -18.00
N ASP A 485 -0.46 -6.27 -18.20
CA ASP A 485 -0.20 -6.89 -19.50
C ASP A 485 -1.45 -7.65 -20.02
N THR A 486 -2.27 -8.19 -19.12
CA THR A 486 -3.54 -8.85 -19.45
C THR A 486 -4.63 -7.84 -19.81
N LEU A 487 -4.74 -6.77 -19.03
CA LEU A 487 -5.68 -5.68 -19.25
C LEU A 487 -5.45 -4.99 -20.60
N ASP A 488 -4.20 -4.66 -20.92
CA ASP A 488 -3.84 -4.02 -22.18
C ASP A 488 -4.14 -4.93 -23.40
N ALA A 489 -3.79 -6.21 -23.29
CA ALA A 489 -4.11 -7.20 -24.33
C ALA A 489 -5.63 -7.38 -24.50
N LEU A 490 -6.38 -7.33 -23.40
CA LEU A 490 -7.85 -7.38 -23.43
C LEU A 490 -8.45 -6.13 -24.08
N ALA A 491 -7.97 -4.94 -23.72
CA ALA A 491 -8.41 -3.69 -24.32
C ALA A 491 -8.16 -3.65 -25.83
N GLU A 492 -6.98 -4.10 -26.27
CA GLU A 492 -6.65 -4.20 -27.69
C GLU A 492 -7.57 -5.20 -28.42
N HIS A 493 -7.79 -6.38 -27.83
CA HIS A 493 -8.64 -7.44 -28.40
C HIS A 493 -10.09 -6.96 -28.55
N LEU A 494 -10.68 -6.44 -27.48
CA LEU A 494 -12.05 -5.92 -27.49
C LEU A 494 -12.18 -4.70 -28.41
N GLY A 495 -11.16 -3.83 -28.45
CA GLY A 495 -11.17 -2.67 -29.32
C GLY A 495 -11.19 -3.04 -30.81
N LYS A 496 -10.42 -4.06 -31.20
CA LYS A 496 -10.43 -4.62 -32.56
C LYS A 496 -11.79 -5.20 -32.93
N GLN A 497 -12.43 -5.93 -32.01
CA GLN A 497 -13.75 -6.53 -32.26
C GLN A 497 -14.85 -5.49 -32.42
N ARG A 498 -14.81 -4.41 -31.63
CA ARG A 498 -15.82 -3.36 -31.65
C ARG A 498 -15.57 -2.31 -32.72
N GLY A 499 -14.33 -2.19 -33.21
CA GLY A 499 -13.92 -1.14 -34.16
C GLY A 499 -13.75 0.24 -33.52
N GLU A 500 -13.72 0.30 -32.19
CA GLU A 500 -13.51 1.50 -31.38
C GLU A 500 -12.77 1.12 -30.10
N PRO A 501 -12.04 2.04 -29.43
CA PRO A 501 -11.34 1.73 -28.18
C PRO A 501 -12.28 1.13 -27.13
N ALA A 502 -11.82 0.07 -26.46
CA ALA A 502 -12.61 -0.61 -25.44
C ALA A 502 -12.63 0.20 -24.15
N LYS A 503 -13.81 0.29 -23.52
CA LYS A 503 -14.00 0.88 -22.19
C LYS A 503 -14.15 -0.23 -21.16
N ILE A 504 -13.25 -0.28 -20.18
CA ILE A 504 -13.12 -1.38 -19.22
C ILE A 504 -13.21 -0.85 -17.79
N VAL A 505 -14.10 -1.47 -17.00
CA VAL A 505 -14.10 -1.29 -15.55
C VAL A 505 -13.20 -2.34 -14.93
N VAL A 506 -12.31 -1.93 -14.02
CA VAL A 506 -11.36 -2.81 -13.34
C VAL A 506 -11.75 -2.94 -11.87
N TRP A 507 -11.88 -4.17 -11.38
CA TRP A 507 -12.29 -4.49 -10.00
C TRP A 507 -11.15 -5.18 -9.25
N GLU A 508 -10.46 -4.45 -8.40
CA GLU A 508 -9.34 -4.99 -7.60
C GLU A 508 -9.33 -4.39 -6.19
N HIS A 509 -8.50 -4.93 -5.32
CA HIS A 509 -8.28 -4.35 -4.00
C HIS A 509 -7.59 -2.96 -4.09
N ASN A 510 -7.85 -2.05 -3.15
CA ASN A 510 -7.18 -0.73 -3.09
C ASN A 510 -5.64 -0.82 -3.15
N SER A 511 -5.05 -1.91 -2.63
CA SER A 511 -3.60 -2.15 -2.65
C SER A 511 -3.03 -2.39 -4.05
N HIS A 512 -3.83 -2.96 -4.96
CA HIS A 512 -3.47 -3.12 -6.37
C HIS A 512 -3.88 -1.90 -7.19
N LEU A 513 -4.99 -1.28 -6.80
CA LEU A 513 -5.71 -0.31 -7.62
C LEU A 513 -5.31 1.15 -7.43
N GLY A 514 -4.87 1.54 -6.23
CA GLY A 514 -4.38 2.90 -5.96
C GLY A 514 -3.03 3.15 -6.64
N ASP A 515 -2.61 4.40 -6.82
CA ASP A 515 -1.26 4.68 -7.33
C ASP A 515 -0.19 4.37 -6.25
N ALA A 516 0.56 3.27 -6.42
CA ALA A 516 1.57 2.83 -5.45
C ALA A 516 2.59 3.91 -5.09
N ARG A 517 2.88 4.87 -5.99
CA ARG A 517 3.83 5.98 -5.74
C ARG A 517 3.40 6.89 -4.59
N ALA A 518 2.12 6.86 -4.23
CA ALA A 518 1.55 7.60 -3.11
C ALA A 518 1.52 6.78 -1.79
N THR A 519 2.09 5.58 -1.77
CA THR A 519 2.00 4.63 -0.64
C THR A 519 3.38 4.14 -0.17
N GLU A 520 3.45 3.53 1.02
CA GLU A 520 4.67 2.84 1.51
C GLU A 520 5.17 1.74 0.57
N SER A 521 4.31 1.14 -0.26
CA SER A 521 4.69 0.09 -1.22
C SER A 521 5.79 0.57 -2.18
N ALA A 522 5.74 1.82 -2.63
CA ALA A 522 6.79 2.37 -3.49
C ALA A 522 8.17 2.43 -2.80
N MET A 523 8.22 2.57 -1.47
CA MET A 523 9.47 2.54 -0.72
C MET A 523 10.10 1.14 -0.69
N ARG A 524 9.28 0.09 -0.82
CA ARG A 524 9.72 -1.31 -0.97
C ARG A 524 10.09 -1.66 -2.41
N GLY A 525 9.97 -0.71 -3.34
CA GLY A 525 10.15 -0.95 -4.77
C GLY A 525 9.02 -1.76 -5.40
N GLU A 526 7.86 -1.81 -4.73
CA GLU A 526 6.67 -2.46 -5.24
C GLU A 526 5.90 -1.52 -6.17
N LEU A 527 5.37 -2.10 -7.25
CA LEU A 527 4.49 -1.45 -8.22
C LEU A 527 3.10 -2.04 -8.07
N ASN A 528 2.10 -1.33 -8.56
CA ASN A 528 0.77 -1.89 -8.64
C ASN A 528 0.01 -1.50 -9.91
N VAL A 529 -1.14 -2.14 -10.14
CA VAL A 529 -1.99 -1.93 -11.32
C VAL A 529 -2.37 -0.46 -11.47
N GLY A 530 -2.79 0.21 -10.40
CA GLY A 530 -3.15 1.63 -10.41
C GLY A 530 -2.04 2.52 -10.94
N GLN A 531 -0.82 2.36 -10.43
CA GLN A 531 0.35 3.09 -10.93
C GLN A 531 0.61 2.78 -12.40
N LEU A 532 0.67 1.50 -12.76
CA LEU A 532 1.05 1.05 -14.10
C LEU A 532 0.04 1.48 -15.16
N VAL A 533 -1.26 1.42 -14.86
CA VAL A 533 -2.32 1.93 -15.75
C VAL A 533 -2.20 3.45 -15.91
N ARG A 534 -1.97 4.20 -14.83
CA ARG A 534 -1.80 5.66 -14.91
C ARG A 534 -0.54 6.06 -15.70
N GLU A 535 0.52 5.25 -15.65
CA GLU A 535 1.74 5.45 -16.44
C GLU A 535 1.56 5.06 -17.92
N GLY A 536 0.80 4.00 -18.21
CA GLY A 536 0.54 3.53 -19.57
C GLY A 536 -0.56 4.31 -20.31
N HIS A 537 -1.55 4.81 -19.59
CA HIS A 537 -2.77 5.46 -20.09
C HIS A 537 -3.01 6.81 -19.38
N PRO A 538 -2.07 7.78 -19.47
CA PRO A 538 -2.19 9.06 -18.77
C PRO A 538 -3.46 9.80 -19.21
N ASP A 539 -4.18 10.36 -18.24
CA ASP A 539 -5.46 11.06 -18.39
C ASP A 539 -6.65 10.20 -18.89
N ASP A 540 -6.40 8.96 -19.32
CA ASP A 540 -7.40 8.00 -19.84
C ASP A 540 -7.83 6.94 -18.82
N CYS A 541 -7.47 7.14 -17.56
CA CYS A 541 -7.89 6.29 -16.44
C CYS A 541 -8.46 7.08 -15.27
N ARG A 542 -9.38 6.49 -14.50
CA ARG A 542 -9.87 7.01 -13.22
C ARG A 542 -9.77 5.96 -12.12
N LEU A 543 -9.17 6.31 -11.00
CA LEU A 543 -8.95 5.45 -9.84
C LEU A 543 -9.89 5.89 -8.70
N LEU A 544 -10.82 5.00 -8.32
CA LEU A 544 -11.81 5.22 -7.28
C LEU A 544 -11.54 4.25 -6.11
N GLY A 545 -11.18 4.79 -4.94
CA GLY A 545 -10.94 3.99 -3.73
C GLY A 545 -12.17 3.88 -2.84
N PHE A 546 -12.20 2.86 -1.98
CA PHE A 546 -13.16 2.76 -0.88
C PHE A 546 -12.48 2.82 0.48
N THR A 547 -13.20 3.27 1.51
CA THR A 547 -12.74 3.24 2.91
C THR A 547 -13.90 2.89 3.85
N THR A 548 -13.60 2.35 5.03
CA THR A 548 -14.60 2.07 6.07
C THR A 548 -14.02 2.16 7.47
N TYR A 549 -14.77 2.78 8.40
CA TYR A 549 -14.33 2.97 9.77
C TYR A 549 -14.48 1.69 10.61
N THR A 550 -15.62 1.01 10.51
CA THR A 550 -15.90 -0.23 11.27
C THR A 550 -16.94 -1.10 10.57
N GLY A 551 -17.32 -2.20 11.23
CA GLY A 551 -18.38 -3.08 10.75
C GLY A 551 -18.02 -4.56 10.86
N THR A 552 -18.37 -5.32 9.83
CA THR A 552 -18.01 -6.75 9.73
C THR A 552 -17.45 -7.08 8.35
N VAL A 553 -16.57 -8.07 8.30
CA VAL A 553 -15.90 -8.54 7.09
C VAL A 553 -15.92 -10.07 7.05
N THR A 554 -16.05 -10.64 5.85
CA THR A 554 -15.79 -12.07 5.62
C THR A 554 -14.31 -12.28 5.32
N ALA A 555 -13.61 -12.95 6.21
CA ALA A 555 -12.17 -13.21 6.07
C ALA A 555 -11.78 -14.50 6.79
N ALA A 556 -10.61 -15.05 6.47
CA ALA A 556 -10.02 -16.17 7.19
C ALA A 556 -9.02 -15.69 8.26
N ASP A 557 -8.70 -16.57 9.22
CA ASP A 557 -7.59 -16.37 10.17
C ASP A 557 -6.22 -16.63 9.53
N ASP A 558 -6.16 -17.63 8.66
CA ASP A 558 -4.96 -18.13 8.01
C ASP A 558 -5.22 -18.46 6.54
N TRP A 559 -4.15 -18.49 5.75
CA TRP A 559 -4.21 -18.92 4.37
C TRP A 559 -4.78 -20.35 4.27
N GLY A 560 -5.78 -20.54 3.40
CA GLY A 560 -6.46 -21.83 3.24
C GLY A 560 -7.47 -22.19 4.33
N SER A 561 -7.64 -21.37 5.37
CA SER A 561 -8.65 -21.63 6.41
C SER A 561 -10.06 -21.23 5.95
N PRO A 562 -11.13 -21.82 6.55
CA PRO A 562 -12.51 -21.49 6.20
C PRO A 562 -12.85 -20.01 6.44
N ALA A 563 -13.78 -19.48 5.65
CA ALA A 563 -14.30 -18.14 5.84
C ALA A 563 -15.01 -17.97 7.18
N ALA A 564 -14.77 -16.84 7.85
CA ALA A 564 -15.45 -16.43 9.07
C ALA A 564 -16.01 -15.01 8.92
N ARG A 565 -17.13 -14.74 9.59
CA ARG A 565 -17.66 -13.38 9.73
C ARG A 565 -17.01 -12.73 10.94
N LYS A 566 -16.13 -11.77 10.70
CA LYS A 566 -15.28 -11.12 11.70
C LYS A 566 -15.69 -9.67 11.92
N ARG A 567 -15.48 -9.15 13.14
CA ARG A 567 -15.73 -7.74 13.45
C ARG A 567 -14.51 -6.90 13.07
N VAL A 568 -14.71 -5.90 12.24
CA VAL A 568 -13.68 -4.90 11.93
C VAL A 568 -13.57 -3.95 13.11
N ARG A 569 -12.37 -3.82 13.69
CA ARG A 569 -12.15 -2.86 14.80
C ARG A 569 -12.43 -1.43 14.30
N PRO A 570 -12.83 -0.51 15.18
CA PRO A 570 -12.80 0.91 14.84
C PRO A 570 -11.44 1.29 14.24
N ALA A 571 -11.43 2.20 13.27
CA ALA A 571 -10.19 2.59 12.62
C ALA A 571 -9.19 3.16 13.63
N LEU A 572 -7.90 3.00 13.34
CA LEU A 572 -6.84 3.51 14.19
C LEU A 572 -6.82 5.04 14.19
N ALA A 573 -6.31 5.60 15.28
CA ALA A 573 -5.98 7.01 15.33
C ALA A 573 -5.07 7.40 14.16
N GLU A 574 -5.27 8.59 13.59
CA GLU A 574 -4.48 9.16 12.48
C GLU A 574 -4.62 8.39 11.16
N SER A 575 -5.69 7.63 11.04
CA SER A 575 -6.07 7.00 9.79
C SER A 575 -7.01 7.88 8.97
N VAL A 576 -7.00 7.68 7.65
CA VAL A 576 -7.96 8.32 6.76
C VAL A 576 -9.38 7.91 7.12
N GLU A 577 -9.57 6.66 7.53
CA GLU A 577 -10.88 6.16 7.98
C GLU A 577 -11.38 6.87 9.25
N GLU A 578 -10.50 7.17 10.22
CA GLU A 578 -10.88 7.94 11.41
C GLU A 578 -11.23 9.38 11.04
N LEU A 579 -10.41 10.04 10.22
CA LEU A 579 -10.68 11.40 9.76
C LEU A 579 -12.02 11.51 9.02
N PHE A 580 -12.35 10.49 8.22
CA PHE A 580 -13.62 10.40 7.52
C PHE A 580 -14.80 10.10 8.46
N HIS A 581 -14.59 9.29 9.50
CA HIS A 581 -15.58 9.08 10.56
C HIS A 581 -15.90 10.38 11.31
N GLU A 582 -14.88 11.18 11.65
CA GLU A 582 -15.05 12.48 12.31
C GLU A 582 -15.82 13.49 11.45
N ALA A 583 -15.80 13.33 10.12
CA ALA A 583 -16.64 14.11 9.22
C ALA A 583 -18.13 13.82 9.45
N GLY A 584 -18.52 12.77 10.18
CA GLY A 584 -19.88 12.59 10.74
C GLY A 584 -20.98 12.29 9.72
N GLU A 585 -20.61 12.02 8.46
CA GLU A 585 -21.50 11.55 7.40
C GLU A 585 -21.39 10.03 7.29
N LYS A 586 -22.52 9.33 7.13
CA LYS A 586 -22.53 7.86 7.07
C LYS A 586 -21.86 7.30 5.82
N GLU A 587 -21.99 8.02 4.72
CA GLU A 587 -21.37 7.70 3.45
C GLU A 587 -21.24 8.95 2.60
N PHE A 588 -20.13 9.07 1.88
CA PHE A 588 -19.86 10.20 1.00
C PHE A 588 -18.78 9.89 -0.03
N LEU A 589 -18.69 10.74 -1.05
CA LEU A 589 -17.64 10.74 -2.06
C LEU A 589 -16.81 12.02 -1.92
N LEU A 590 -15.48 11.90 -1.90
CA LEU A 590 -14.57 13.00 -2.15
C LEU A 590 -13.98 12.85 -3.55
N ASP A 591 -14.31 13.77 -4.45
CA ASP A 591 -13.67 13.92 -5.75
C ASP A 591 -12.52 14.93 -5.64
N PHE A 592 -11.27 14.47 -5.69
CA PHE A 592 -10.10 15.33 -5.49
C PHE A 592 -9.81 16.27 -6.67
N GLY A 593 -10.52 16.13 -7.78
CA GLY A 593 -10.57 17.14 -8.84
C GLY A 593 -11.43 18.35 -8.48
N HIS A 594 -12.38 18.18 -7.57
CA HIS A 594 -13.37 19.20 -7.19
C HIS A 594 -13.43 19.51 -5.69
N ALA A 595 -12.58 18.87 -4.88
CA ALA A 595 -12.45 19.06 -3.43
C ALA A 595 -11.03 19.57 -3.05
N PRO A 596 -10.67 20.83 -3.39
CA PRO A 596 -9.33 21.35 -3.19
C PRO A 596 -8.91 21.45 -1.71
N LEU A 597 -9.83 21.72 -0.79
CA LEU A 597 -9.51 21.83 0.64
C LEU A 597 -9.24 20.44 1.23
N ALA A 598 -10.06 19.45 0.91
CA ALA A 598 -9.85 18.07 1.28
C ALA A 598 -8.57 17.52 0.64
N ARG A 599 -8.32 17.82 -0.65
CA ARG A 599 -7.10 17.43 -1.35
C ARG A 599 -5.85 17.93 -0.63
N GLU A 600 -5.80 19.21 -0.24
CA GLU A 600 -4.64 19.77 0.47
C GLU A 600 -4.30 18.98 1.73
N ARG A 601 -5.32 18.56 2.50
CA ARG A 601 -5.15 17.77 3.73
C ARG A 601 -4.75 16.33 3.45
N LEU A 602 -5.35 15.71 2.45
CA LEU A 602 -5.15 14.30 2.11
C LEU A 602 -3.95 14.05 1.19
N THR A 603 -3.14 15.08 0.93
CA THR A 603 -1.78 14.92 0.38
C THR A 603 -0.71 14.66 1.44
N SER A 604 -1.04 14.78 2.73
CA SER A 604 -0.19 14.30 3.82
C SER A 604 -0.33 12.78 4.00
N ALA A 605 0.75 12.11 4.39
CA ALA A 605 0.73 10.67 4.59
C ALA A 605 -0.03 10.31 5.88
N LEU A 606 -1.14 9.59 5.75
CA LEU A 606 -1.95 9.08 6.84
C LEU A 606 -2.01 7.55 6.79
N LEU A 607 -2.44 6.91 7.88
CA LEU A 607 -2.69 5.48 7.84
C LEU A 607 -3.90 5.20 6.94
N GLU A 608 -3.76 4.23 6.03
CA GLU A 608 -4.86 3.70 5.22
C GLU A 608 -5.04 2.22 5.54
N ARG A 609 -6.28 1.80 5.75
CA ARG A 609 -6.64 0.40 6.04
C ARG A 609 -6.81 -0.39 4.75
N ALA A 610 -6.22 -1.58 4.73
CA ALA A 610 -6.33 -2.56 3.66
C ALA A 610 -6.48 -3.98 4.23
N ILE A 611 -7.69 -4.54 4.14
CA ILE A 611 -8.01 -5.88 4.66
C ILE A 611 -8.11 -6.88 3.50
N GLY A 612 -7.08 -7.69 3.33
CA GLY A 612 -7.10 -8.76 2.33
C GLY A 612 -8.06 -9.91 2.69
N VAL A 613 -7.73 -11.09 2.18
CA VAL A 613 -8.53 -12.31 2.40
C VAL A 613 -8.33 -12.91 3.80
N ILE A 614 -7.27 -12.46 4.48
CA ILE A 614 -6.97 -12.75 5.88
C ILE A 614 -7.18 -11.47 6.68
N TYR A 615 -7.88 -11.58 7.81
CA TYR A 615 -8.03 -10.48 8.76
C TYR A 615 -7.65 -10.94 10.15
N ARG A 616 -6.63 -10.35 10.77
CA ARG A 616 -6.21 -10.64 12.14
C ARG A 616 -6.30 -9.37 12.99
N PRO A 617 -7.36 -9.20 13.80
CA PRO A 617 -7.55 -8.00 14.61
C PRO A 617 -6.36 -7.69 15.54
N ASP A 618 -5.73 -8.73 16.10
CA ASP A 618 -4.64 -8.56 17.07
C ASP A 618 -3.34 -7.99 16.46
N THR A 619 -3.17 -8.11 15.15
CA THR A 619 -2.00 -7.61 14.40
C THR A 619 -2.39 -6.58 13.34
N GLU A 620 -3.57 -5.97 13.47
CA GLU A 620 -4.17 -5.14 12.43
C GLU A 620 -3.26 -3.96 12.01
N ARG A 621 -2.65 -3.26 12.96
CA ARG A 621 -1.73 -2.15 12.65
C ARG A 621 -0.53 -2.62 11.81
N GLN A 622 0.03 -3.79 12.07
CA GLN A 622 1.21 -4.29 11.36
C GLN A 622 0.86 -4.91 10.01
N SER A 623 -0.32 -5.51 9.88
CA SER A 623 -0.66 -6.36 8.74
C SER A 623 -1.67 -5.74 7.76
N HIS A 624 -2.45 -4.74 8.19
CA HIS A 624 -3.60 -4.21 7.44
C HIS A 624 -3.62 -2.69 7.36
N TYR A 625 -2.50 -2.05 7.70
CA TYR A 625 -2.32 -0.61 7.57
C TYR A 625 -0.99 -0.28 6.93
N PHE A 626 -1.00 0.70 6.04
CA PHE A 626 0.19 1.33 5.48
C PHE A 626 0.01 2.84 5.45
N LEU A 627 1.11 3.59 5.32
CA LEU A 627 1.02 5.04 5.10
C LEU A 627 0.73 5.34 3.63
N ALA A 628 -0.26 6.22 3.40
CA ALA A 628 -0.70 6.63 2.08
C ALA A 628 -1.05 8.12 2.03
N ARG A 629 -0.80 8.74 0.87
CA ARG A 629 -1.28 10.07 0.51
C ARG A 629 -2.52 9.88 -0.36
N VAL A 630 -3.67 9.68 0.26
CA VAL A 630 -4.89 9.18 -0.41
C VAL A 630 -5.34 10.05 -1.59
N ALA A 631 -5.15 11.37 -1.54
CA ALA A 631 -5.50 12.27 -2.64
C ALA A 631 -4.54 12.21 -3.85
N ASP A 632 -3.38 11.58 -3.70
CA ASP A 632 -2.46 11.28 -4.80
C ASP A 632 -2.58 9.81 -5.26
N GLN A 633 -3.08 8.94 -4.38
CA GLN A 633 -3.33 7.53 -4.67
C GLN A 633 -4.56 7.32 -5.55
N PHE A 634 -5.65 8.06 -5.30
CA PHE A 634 -6.90 7.96 -6.04
C PHE A 634 -7.32 9.31 -6.63
N ASP A 635 -8.16 9.27 -7.66
CA ASP A 635 -8.82 10.47 -8.18
C ASP A 635 -10.04 10.83 -7.33
N ALA A 636 -10.67 9.82 -6.72
CA ALA A 636 -11.73 10.01 -5.74
C ALA A 636 -11.80 8.85 -4.74
N VAL A 637 -12.42 9.08 -3.58
CA VAL A 637 -12.66 8.05 -2.56
C VAL A 637 -14.10 8.07 -2.08
N ILE A 638 -14.69 6.88 -1.97
CA ILE A 638 -15.98 6.65 -1.33
C ILE A 638 -15.73 6.15 0.09
N HIS A 639 -16.30 6.84 1.08
CA HIS A 639 -16.33 6.39 2.45
C HIS A 639 -17.68 5.79 2.79
N ILE A 640 -17.69 4.66 3.50
CA ILE A 640 -18.89 4.06 4.11
C ILE A 640 -18.54 3.74 5.56
N ASP A 641 -19.11 4.47 6.50
CA ASP A 641 -18.67 4.50 7.90
C ASP A 641 -18.78 3.11 8.57
N GLU A 642 -19.94 2.47 8.45
CA GLU A 642 -20.19 1.13 8.98
C GLU A 642 -20.59 0.17 7.86
N THR A 643 -19.87 -0.94 7.73
CA THR A 643 -20.07 -1.92 6.67
C THR A 643 -20.43 -3.32 7.18
N ARG A 644 -20.92 -4.19 6.28
CA ARG A 644 -21.28 -5.57 6.60
C ARG A 644 -20.51 -6.59 5.79
N ALA A 645 -20.28 -7.75 6.39
CA ALA A 645 -19.59 -8.86 5.74
C ALA A 645 -20.35 -9.33 4.49
N VAL A 646 -19.62 -9.58 3.40
CA VAL A 646 -20.16 -10.17 2.18
C VAL A 646 -20.57 -11.61 2.45
N GLU A 647 -21.72 -12.02 1.93
CA GLU A 647 -22.24 -13.37 2.16
C GLU A 647 -21.68 -14.35 1.11
N PRO A 648 -20.89 -15.37 1.50
CA PRO A 648 -20.45 -16.44 0.61
C PRO A 648 -21.62 -17.29 0.13
N LEU A 649 -21.50 -17.87 -1.07
CA LEU A 649 -22.45 -18.88 -1.53
C LEU A 649 -22.36 -20.17 -0.69
N GLU A 650 -21.14 -20.57 -0.31
CA GLU A 650 -20.90 -21.66 0.64
C GLU A 650 -20.70 -21.12 2.07
N ARG A 651 -21.75 -21.15 2.89
CA ARG A 651 -21.65 -20.75 4.31
C ARG A 651 -20.98 -21.84 5.14
N ALA A 652 -19.76 -21.59 5.63
CA ALA A 652 -19.11 -22.43 6.62
C ALA A 652 -19.71 -22.21 8.03
N ALA A 653 -19.62 -23.21 8.91
CA ALA A 653 -20.14 -23.10 10.29
C ALA A 653 -19.50 -21.95 11.10
N GLY A 654 -18.27 -21.54 10.77
CA GLY A 654 -17.60 -20.36 11.35
C GLY A 654 -18.22 -19.04 10.90
N TRP A 655 -18.72 -18.98 9.67
CA TRP A 655 -19.41 -17.80 9.12
C TRP A 655 -20.79 -17.60 9.75
N GLU A 656 -21.56 -18.69 9.93
CA GLU A 656 -22.89 -18.63 10.54
C GLU A 656 -22.85 -18.22 12.01
N ARG A 657 -21.90 -18.77 12.79
CA ARG A 657 -21.71 -18.41 14.20
C ARG A 657 -21.25 -16.96 14.37
N GLY A 658 -20.40 -16.48 13.46
CA GLY A 658 -19.68 -15.22 13.61
C GLY A 658 -18.66 -15.27 14.76
N GLU A 659 -17.88 -14.20 14.90
CA GLU A 659 -17.00 -14.02 16.05
C GLU A 659 -17.80 -13.98 17.35
N ALA A 660 -17.40 -14.78 18.35
CA ALA A 660 -18.00 -14.72 19.67
C ALA A 660 -17.75 -13.32 20.29
N PRO A 661 -18.73 -12.70 20.98
CA PRO A 661 -18.48 -11.45 21.68
C PRO A 661 -17.32 -11.65 22.64
N GLY A 662 -16.26 -10.85 22.50
CA GLY A 662 -15.09 -10.93 23.38
C GLY A 662 -15.53 -10.82 24.84
N THR A 663 -15.29 -11.88 25.62
CA THR A 663 -15.55 -11.89 27.06
C THR A 663 -14.46 -11.09 27.77
N TYR A 664 -14.62 -9.77 27.81
CA TYR A 664 -13.93 -8.92 28.78
C TYR A 664 -15.00 -8.19 29.62
N PRO A 665 -15.09 -8.45 30.95
CA PRO A 665 -15.97 -7.68 31.80
C PRO A 665 -15.40 -6.26 31.91
N PHE A 666 -16.15 -5.28 31.43
CA PHE A 666 -15.89 -3.87 31.71
C PHE A 666 -15.90 -3.67 33.24
N THR A 667 -14.78 -3.26 33.82
CA THR A 667 -14.80 -2.58 35.11
C THR A 667 -15.18 -1.13 34.88
N VAL A 668 -16.31 -0.77 35.49
CA VAL A 668 -17.02 0.51 35.51
C VAL A 668 -16.14 1.67 35.96
#